data_AF-A0A4Q2XDQ0-F1
#
_entry.id   AF-A0A4Q2XDQ0-F1
#
_cell.length_a   1.000
_cell.length_b   1.000
_cell.length_c   1.000
_cell.angle_alpha   90.00
_cell.angle_beta   90.00
_cell.angle_gamma   90.00
#
_symmetry.space_group_name_H-M   'P 1'
#
loop_
_entity.id
_entity.type
_entity.pdbx_description
1 polymer ?
#
loop_
_entity_poly.entity_id
_entity_poly.type
_entity_poly.pdbx_seq_one_letter_code
_entity_poly.pdbx_strand_id
1 'polypeptide(L)'
;MKTTNSRTRKPGYVSVLLVLSTGVALSLLTIFAYRRAVDAQTFQSQVQLRVDYSEKEEAILRSIVAIAPNRAMRAMQAESSTTTNSALLSWESIFKESLDLANARTSISTELATKMSISGIKAGNSGDSALTNVGEIFRAISPENGFVSVGNNRSLGGGFPPPLSVADTTVHTRDFTYPIISEKKTYGSLAQSGVGLPIANYYNYNLLKYPQINFGYGKPGENFVAKRNWWAFSVDVGDGDDDKTFLARNKRNFVLSIYEIPSQLSISAASFMSLGQYASGDAWQKVNIDGGIFASKAEVKDGADIPALASRRGMTVGTTSKVGGKTFASNPFAAGAREKYLAEQTTTGAFYPVSLASESGRAAFIPINRGAAFFDRYSSTENDARDATGARNHTATNVLALTSWNNYSIGAQQCAMRMDITKVRSAVDRTPTEIRFEYYRVNGTRGVDTIQLDTGTTTTLPPGFIKVADENQSYTFSSAVDLAYGASGGYSFILNRSGTVTYNNATFGDPLVGTVKSGYWRPKMPYTRQVLANGQTCISVNPERIPAYLAGLNDNAAPVGPPTVSGPFGYTGQTPTAYYNNSIAVNVDYVTTTGAQAPTKPNIPCSTTDYGVMLKECSNLTAYTRGFSLVTNLRLYIGDDFNTVPATPPSGYTPTVTVSNPSGRYMPPCSLFAPEKRYGVDVNPFAVNLGGQIGSLSKVDRVNASDADAAAVRPLDSKTMSGTTISAANITVNLSQIRHPAELPPISMMNWLVLLEERRKEFN
;
A
#
# COMPACT_ATOMS: atom_id res chain seq x y z
N MET A 1 -105.08 46.98 22.73
CA MET A 1 -104.01 47.72 22.03
C MET A 1 -103.46 48.78 22.96
N LYS A 2 -102.32 48.55 23.61
CA LYS A 2 -101.62 49.54 24.45
C LYS A 2 -100.13 49.42 24.19
N THR A 3 -99.58 50.41 23.51
CA THR A 3 -98.15 50.56 23.21
C THR A 3 -97.45 51.15 24.43
N THR A 4 -96.50 50.41 25.00
CA THR A 4 -95.62 50.83 26.09
C THR A 4 -94.35 51.48 25.52
N ASN A 5 -94.11 52.74 25.88
CA ASN A 5 -92.90 53.47 25.55
C ASN A 5 -91.73 53.06 26.47
N SER A 6 -90.57 52.80 25.88
CA SER A 6 -89.34 52.44 26.59
C SER A 6 -88.65 53.68 27.18
N ARG A 7 -88.11 53.53 28.39
CA ARG A 7 -87.34 54.55 29.10
C ARG A 7 -85.89 54.57 28.63
N THR A 8 -85.43 55.73 28.20
CA THR A 8 -84.02 56.07 27.90
C THR A 8 -83.14 56.00 29.16
N ARG A 9 -82.12 55.13 29.17
CA ARG A 9 -81.02 55.14 30.18
C ARG A 9 -79.84 55.97 29.66
N LYS A 10 -79.10 56.60 30.58
CA LYS A 10 -77.98 57.54 30.31
C LYS A 10 -76.84 56.88 29.49
N PRO A 11 -76.18 57.57 28.53
CA PRO A 11 -75.32 56.94 27.50
C PRO A 11 -73.89 56.56 27.91
N GLY A 12 -73.51 56.66 29.19
CA GLY A 12 -72.09 56.58 29.61
C GLY A 12 -71.58 55.20 30.05
N TYR A 13 -72.41 54.35 30.67
CA TYR A 13 -71.93 53.12 31.31
C TYR A 13 -71.69 51.96 30.34
N VAL A 14 -72.46 51.87 29.25
CA VAL A 14 -72.31 50.81 28.23
C VAL A 14 -71.00 50.99 27.44
N SER A 15 -70.60 52.23 27.18
CA SER A 15 -69.36 52.55 26.46
C SER A 15 -68.10 52.21 27.26
N VAL A 16 -68.08 52.43 28.59
CA VAL A 16 -66.93 52.09 29.43
C VAL A 16 -66.74 50.57 29.56
N LEU A 17 -67.85 49.82 29.68
CA LEU A 17 -67.82 48.36 29.80
C LEU A 17 -67.42 47.69 28.47
N LEU A 18 -67.83 48.26 27.34
CA LEU A 18 -67.42 47.85 25.99
C LEU A 18 -65.92 48.13 25.75
N VAL A 19 -65.41 49.28 26.17
CA VAL A 19 -63.99 49.64 26.04
C VAL A 19 -63.11 48.75 26.92
N LEU A 20 -63.52 48.47 28.17
CA LEU A 20 -62.83 47.56 29.07
C LEU A 20 -62.83 46.11 28.56
N SER A 21 -63.96 45.59 28.09
CA SER A 21 -64.04 44.22 27.57
C SER A 21 -63.24 44.05 26.29
N THR A 22 -63.27 45.04 25.39
CA THR A 22 -62.46 45.05 24.16
C THR A 22 -60.97 45.18 24.48
N GLY A 23 -60.60 46.03 25.45
CA GLY A 23 -59.21 46.19 25.91
C GLY A 23 -58.63 44.92 26.56
N VAL A 24 -59.44 44.21 27.36
CA VAL A 24 -59.06 42.91 27.94
C VAL A 24 -58.94 41.85 26.86
N ALA A 25 -59.89 41.78 25.91
CA ALA A 25 -59.83 40.83 24.81
C ALA A 25 -58.60 41.05 23.91
N LEU A 26 -58.29 42.31 23.56
CA LEU A 26 -57.08 42.66 22.79
C LEU A 26 -55.80 42.33 23.57
N SER A 27 -55.77 42.58 24.88
CA SER A 27 -54.62 42.23 25.73
C SER A 27 -54.39 40.71 25.77
N LEU A 28 -55.47 39.92 25.92
CA LEU A 28 -55.40 38.46 25.90
C LEU A 28 -54.96 37.93 24.53
N LEU A 29 -55.46 38.50 23.43
CA LEU A 29 -55.01 38.17 22.08
C LEU A 29 -53.54 38.51 21.86
N THR A 30 -53.06 39.64 22.41
CA THR A 30 -51.65 40.04 22.32
C THR A 30 -50.76 39.10 23.14
N ILE A 31 -51.19 38.69 24.33
CA ILE A 31 -50.48 37.69 25.16
C ILE A 31 -50.44 36.33 24.45
N PHE A 32 -51.55 35.90 23.84
CA PHE A 32 -51.62 34.65 23.09
C PHE A 32 -50.73 34.69 21.83
N ALA A 33 -50.78 35.79 21.07
CA ALA A 33 -49.91 36.01 19.92
C ALA A 33 -48.44 36.05 20.33
N TYR A 34 -48.11 36.69 21.46
CA TYR A 34 -46.76 36.73 22.01
C TYR A 34 -46.27 35.35 22.44
N ARG A 35 -47.08 34.57 23.17
CA ARG A 35 -46.74 33.18 23.53
C ARG A 35 -46.50 32.33 22.29
N ARG A 36 -47.40 32.39 21.30
CA ARG A 36 -47.24 31.66 20.03
C ARG A 36 -45.98 32.09 19.27
N ALA A 37 -45.63 33.37 19.30
CA ALA A 37 -44.41 33.87 18.68
C ALA A 37 -43.15 33.37 19.41
N VAL A 38 -43.16 33.35 20.75
CA VAL A 38 -42.05 32.80 21.56
C VAL A 38 -41.87 31.29 21.32
N ASP A 39 -42.97 30.53 21.27
CA ASP A 39 -42.93 29.09 20.98
C ASP A 39 -42.39 28.82 19.57
N ALA A 40 -42.83 29.60 18.58
CA ALA A 40 -42.35 29.51 17.20
C ALA A 40 -40.85 29.85 17.10
N GLN A 41 -40.39 30.89 17.80
CA GLN A 41 -38.98 31.27 17.83
C GLN A 41 -38.12 30.19 18.50
N THR A 42 -38.60 29.59 19.59
CA THR A 42 -37.91 28.50 20.29
C THR A 42 -37.75 27.28 19.38
N PHE A 43 -38.81 26.90 18.67
CA PHE A 43 -38.76 25.81 17.69
C PHE A 43 -37.79 26.09 16.55
N GLN A 44 -37.82 27.30 15.98
CA GLN A 44 -36.87 27.71 14.94
C GLN A 44 -35.42 27.63 15.42
N SER A 45 -35.14 28.11 16.64
CA SER A 45 -33.81 28.05 17.26
C SER A 45 -33.32 26.60 17.42
N GLN A 46 -34.19 25.69 17.87
CA GLN A 46 -33.86 24.27 18.02
C GLN A 46 -33.59 23.58 16.68
N VAL A 47 -34.38 23.88 15.65
CA VAL A 47 -34.16 23.35 14.29
C VAL A 47 -32.84 23.86 13.73
N GLN A 48 -32.54 25.15 13.91
CA GLN A 48 -31.29 25.75 13.47
C GLN A 48 -30.08 25.12 14.16
N LEU A 49 -30.13 24.94 15.49
CA LEU A 49 -29.07 24.27 16.25
C LEU A 49 -28.85 22.82 15.80
N ARG A 50 -29.92 22.09 15.49
CA ARG A 50 -29.80 20.72 14.98
C ARG A 50 -29.09 20.68 13.62
N VAL A 51 -29.37 21.63 12.74
CA VAL A 51 -28.69 21.75 11.44
C VAL A 51 -27.21 22.09 11.65
N ASP A 52 -26.90 23.09 12.50
CA ASP A 52 -25.52 23.50 12.80
C ASP A 52 -24.71 22.35 13.39
N TYR A 53 -25.24 21.62 14.39
CA TYR A 53 -24.55 20.45 14.93
C TYR A 53 -24.36 19.34 13.89
N SER A 54 -25.31 19.15 12.96
CA SER A 54 -25.15 18.18 11.88
C SER A 54 -24.05 18.60 10.91
N GLU A 55 -23.96 19.87 10.55
CA GLU A 55 -22.92 20.40 9.65
C GLU A 55 -21.53 20.34 10.30
N LYS A 56 -21.43 20.74 11.58
CA LYS A 56 -20.21 20.61 12.40
C LYS A 56 -19.75 19.16 12.47
N GLU A 57 -20.66 18.23 12.79
CA GLU A 57 -20.37 16.80 12.86
C GLU A 57 -19.80 16.29 11.53
N GLU A 58 -20.44 16.61 10.38
CA GLU A 58 -19.91 16.24 9.06
C GLU A 58 -18.50 16.79 8.82
N ALA A 59 -18.25 18.06 9.15
CA ALA A 59 -16.94 18.70 8.96
C ALA A 59 -15.85 18.06 9.83
N ILE A 60 -16.18 17.73 11.08
CA ILE A 60 -15.30 17.02 12.02
C ILE A 60 -14.97 15.63 11.50
N LEU A 61 -15.98 14.87 11.07
CA LEU A 61 -15.83 13.51 10.53
C LEU A 61 -14.93 13.49 9.28
N ARG A 62 -15.08 14.47 8.37
CA ARG A 62 -14.18 14.62 7.21
C ARG A 62 -12.75 14.95 7.61
N SER A 63 -12.57 15.79 8.63
CA SER A 63 -11.25 16.18 9.15
C SER A 63 -10.51 14.98 9.77
N ILE A 64 -11.21 14.09 10.46
CA ILE A 64 -10.64 12.85 11.02
C ILE A 64 -10.02 11.97 9.91
N VAL A 65 -10.72 11.82 8.78
CA VAL A 65 -10.23 11.02 7.62
C VAL A 65 -8.93 11.58 7.04
N ALA A 66 -8.72 12.90 7.11
CA ALA A 66 -7.49 13.54 6.64
C ALA A 66 -6.32 13.44 7.64
N ILE A 67 -6.59 13.48 8.95
CA ILE A 67 -5.57 13.54 10.00
C ILE A 67 -5.08 12.13 10.39
N ALA A 68 -6.00 11.19 10.63
CA ALA A 68 -5.69 9.86 11.15
C ALA A 68 -4.61 9.08 10.37
N PRO A 69 -4.63 8.99 9.02
CA PRO A 69 -3.58 8.27 8.29
C PRO A 69 -2.21 8.91 8.46
N ASN A 70 -2.11 10.25 8.55
CA ASN A 70 -0.83 10.91 8.80
C ASN A 70 -0.26 10.55 10.18
N ARG A 71 -1.12 10.46 11.20
CA ARG A 71 -0.71 10.04 12.55
C ARG A 71 -0.31 8.56 12.58
N ALA A 72 -1.02 7.70 11.86
CA ALA A 72 -0.66 6.29 11.70
C ALA A 72 0.71 6.12 11.02
N MET A 73 1.00 6.85 9.94
CA MET A 73 2.32 6.84 9.30
C MET A 73 3.42 7.32 10.25
N ARG A 74 3.18 8.44 10.97
CA ARG A 74 4.14 8.97 11.95
C ARG A 74 4.40 8.03 13.12
N ALA A 75 3.41 7.24 13.55
CA ALA A 75 3.59 6.20 14.58
C ALA A 75 4.53 5.06 14.14
N MET A 76 4.80 4.95 12.83
CA MET A 76 5.75 3.99 12.26
C MET A 76 7.15 4.59 12.05
N GLN A 77 7.32 5.91 12.24
CA GLN A 77 8.60 6.58 12.05
C GLN A 77 9.48 6.47 13.30
N ALA A 78 10.79 6.64 13.10
CA ALA A 78 11.76 6.74 14.19
C ALA A 78 11.37 7.82 15.20
N GLU A 79 11.69 7.57 16.48
CA GLU A 79 11.43 8.50 17.60
C GLU A 79 9.95 8.81 17.89
N SER A 80 9.03 8.11 17.26
CA SER A 80 7.59 8.28 17.49
C SER A 80 7.14 7.90 18.90
N SER A 81 7.88 7.03 19.59
CA SER A 81 7.59 6.64 20.97
C SER A 81 8.22 7.54 22.03
N THR A 82 8.93 8.61 21.64
CA THR A 82 9.44 9.62 22.59
C THR A 82 8.28 10.42 23.18
N THR A 83 8.38 10.85 24.43
CA THR A 83 7.28 11.52 25.16
C THR A 83 6.70 12.71 24.41
N THR A 84 7.55 13.54 23.79
CA THR A 84 7.11 14.73 23.05
C THR A 84 6.36 14.37 21.77
N ASN A 85 6.86 13.38 21.01
CA ASN A 85 6.25 13.01 19.74
C ASN A 85 5.00 12.15 19.93
N SER A 86 5.01 11.22 20.89
CA SER A 86 3.89 10.29 21.11
C SER A 86 2.61 11.02 21.52
N ALA A 87 2.70 12.05 22.36
CA ALA A 87 1.56 12.87 22.76
C ALA A 87 0.79 13.48 21.58
N LEU A 88 1.50 13.84 20.49
CA LEU A 88 0.90 14.40 19.28
C LEU A 88 0.26 13.34 18.37
N LEU A 89 0.45 12.05 18.65
CA LEU A 89 -0.03 10.95 17.81
C LEU A 89 -1.25 10.24 18.41
N SER A 90 -1.69 10.63 19.62
CA SER A 90 -2.79 10.00 20.32
C SER A 90 -4.16 10.28 19.68
N TRP A 91 -5.14 9.42 19.95
CA TRP A 91 -6.53 9.63 19.56
C TRP A 91 -7.11 10.94 20.09
N GLU A 92 -6.75 11.33 21.30
CA GLU A 92 -7.12 12.63 21.88
C GLU A 92 -6.61 13.78 21.02
N SER A 93 -5.33 13.75 20.62
CA SER A 93 -4.75 14.79 19.77
C SER A 93 -5.39 14.80 18.38
N ILE A 94 -5.74 13.63 17.82
CA ILE A 94 -6.44 13.52 16.53
C ILE A 94 -7.80 14.21 16.59
N PHE A 95 -8.58 13.93 17.64
CA PHE A 95 -9.91 14.52 17.81
C PHE A 95 -9.87 16.01 18.17
N LYS A 96 -8.87 16.45 18.93
CA LYS A 96 -8.66 17.88 19.20
C LYS A 96 -8.34 18.64 17.90
N GLU A 97 -7.42 18.13 17.10
CA GLU A 97 -7.02 18.76 15.83
C GLU A 97 -8.13 18.70 14.77
N SER A 98 -8.98 17.64 14.78
CA SER A 98 -10.12 17.57 13.87
C SER A 98 -11.19 18.63 14.18
N LEU A 99 -11.40 18.97 15.45
CA LEU A 99 -12.27 20.08 15.86
C LEU A 99 -11.74 21.43 15.37
N ASP A 100 -10.42 21.63 15.46
CA ASP A 100 -9.76 22.85 15.00
C ASP A 100 -9.80 22.96 13.46
N LEU A 101 -9.49 21.87 12.73
CA LEU A 101 -9.52 21.85 11.26
C LEU A 101 -10.93 21.99 10.69
N ALA A 102 -11.93 21.45 11.38
CA ALA A 102 -13.34 21.63 11.03
C ALA A 102 -13.87 23.03 11.36
N ASN A 103 -13.05 23.87 12.02
CA ASN A 103 -13.44 25.18 12.53
C ASN A 103 -14.70 25.14 13.41
N ALA A 104 -14.93 24.01 14.10
CA ALA A 104 -16.16 23.73 14.83
C ALA A 104 -16.33 24.61 16.08
N ARG A 105 -15.24 25.25 16.54
CA ARG A 105 -15.16 26.07 17.76
C ARG A 105 -15.43 27.56 17.53
N THR A 106 -15.38 28.02 16.29
CA THR A 106 -15.49 29.46 16.01
C THR A 106 -16.87 29.81 15.50
N SER A 107 -17.47 30.85 16.07
CA SER A 107 -18.64 31.53 15.52
C SER A 107 -18.20 32.72 14.64
N ILE A 108 -19.16 33.53 14.18
CA ILE A 108 -18.89 34.77 13.42
C ILE A 108 -17.93 35.66 14.22
N SER A 109 -16.81 36.06 13.60
CA SER A 109 -15.85 36.97 14.24
C SER A 109 -16.47 38.34 14.50
N THR A 110 -16.04 39.03 15.56
CA THR A 110 -16.53 40.37 15.91
C THR A 110 -16.32 41.38 14.77
N GLU A 111 -15.25 41.22 13.99
CA GLU A 111 -14.97 42.04 12.81
C GLU A 111 -15.98 41.79 11.68
N LEU A 112 -16.34 40.53 11.40
CA LEU A 112 -17.33 40.19 10.37
C LEU A 112 -18.74 40.63 10.79
N ALA A 113 -19.08 40.48 12.08
CA ALA A 113 -20.35 40.98 12.63
C ALA A 113 -20.46 42.52 12.51
N THR A 114 -19.34 43.23 12.67
CA THR A 114 -19.28 44.69 12.48
C THR A 114 -19.43 45.06 11.00
N LYS A 115 -18.73 44.37 10.09
CA LYS A 115 -18.86 44.57 8.64
C LYS A 115 -20.26 44.29 8.10
N MET A 116 -20.94 43.30 8.68
CA MET A 116 -22.32 42.94 8.32
C MET A 116 -23.37 43.80 9.03
N SER A 117 -22.98 44.76 9.89
CA SER A 117 -23.90 45.60 10.68
C SER A 117 -24.87 44.81 11.57
N ILE A 118 -24.45 43.65 12.07
CA ILE A 118 -25.26 42.74 12.91
C ILE A 118 -24.82 42.68 14.37
N SER A 119 -24.03 43.65 14.84
CA SER A 119 -23.46 43.67 16.20
C SER A 119 -24.49 43.71 17.34
N GLY A 120 -25.73 44.13 17.06
CA GLY A 120 -26.83 44.16 18.02
C GLY A 120 -27.76 42.94 18.01
N ILE A 121 -27.49 41.95 17.15
CA ILE A 121 -28.34 40.76 17.01
C ILE A 121 -27.89 39.68 18.02
N LYS A 122 -28.84 39.09 18.76
CA LYS A 122 -28.57 37.95 19.63
C LYS A 122 -28.35 36.70 18.80
N ALA A 123 -27.27 35.98 19.07
CA ALA A 123 -26.99 34.72 18.41
C ALA A 123 -28.02 33.66 18.84
N GLY A 124 -28.62 32.97 17.86
CA GLY A 124 -29.62 31.91 18.09
C GLY A 124 -29.03 30.61 18.68
N ASN A 125 -27.72 30.57 18.92
CA ASN A 125 -27.00 29.47 19.55
C ASN A 125 -26.56 29.79 20.98
N SER A 126 -27.24 30.71 21.67
CA SER A 126 -26.94 31.06 23.07
C SER A 126 -27.02 29.82 23.97
N GLY A 127 -25.86 29.29 24.38
CA GLY A 127 -25.76 28.08 25.20
C GLY A 127 -24.77 27.02 24.70
N ASP A 128 -24.33 27.11 23.44
CA ASP A 128 -23.30 26.23 22.84
C ASP A 128 -21.92 26.48 23.49
N SER A 129 -21.24 25.41 23.91
CA SER A 129 -19.90 25.47 24.50
C SER A 129 -18.83 25.64 23.42
N ALA A 130 -17.64 26.06 23.83
CA ALA A 130 -16.48 26.15 22.93
C ALA A 130 -15.91 24.77 22.52
N LEU A 131 -16.63 23.66 22.78
CA LEU A 131 -16.22 22.28 22.47
C LEU A 131 -14.79 21.98 22.96
N THR A 132 -14.48 22.46 24.17
CA THR A 132 -13.13 22.39 24.76
C THR A 132 -12.80 21.01 25.32
N ASN A 133 -13.80 20.28 25.81
CA ASN A 133 -13.61 18.94 26.35
C ASN A 133 -13.91 17.86 25.30
N VAL A 134 -12.85 17.29 24.73
CA VAL A 134 -12.97 16.26 23.68
C VAL A 134 -13.68 14.99 24.21
N GLY A 135 -13.55 14.68 25.50
CA GLY A 135 -14.14 13.48 26.12
C GLY A 135 -15.66 13.55 26.33
N GLU A 136 -16.26 14.74 26.22
CA GLU A 136 -17.73 14.88 26.17
C GLU A 136 -18.25 14.53 24.78
N ILE A 137 -17.50 14.86 23.73
CA ILE A 137 -17.90 14.68 22.33
C ILE A 137 -17.61 13.27 21.82
N PHE A 138 -16.41 12.76 22.14
CA PHE A 138 -15.93 11.48 21.63
C PHE A 138 -15.73 10.49 22.77
N ARG A 139 -16.29 9.29 22.60
CA ARG A 139 -16.15 8.21 23.59
C ARG A 139 -15.95 6.88 22.89
N ALA A 140 -15.19 5.99 23.53
CA ALA A 140 -15.12 4.60 23.13
C ALA A 140 -16.50 3.92 23.22
N ILE A 141 -16.72 2.88 22.43
CA ILE A 141 -17.92 2.06 22.52
C ILE A 141 -17.85 1.23 23.81
N SER A 142 -18.94 1.16 24.56
CA SER A 142 -19.01 0.31 25.76
C SER A 142 -18.67 -1.15 25.41
N PRO A 143 -17.86 -1.85 26.23
CA PRO A 143 -17.41 -1.51 27.58
C PRO A 143 -16.05 -0.80 27.66
N GLU A 144 -15.49 -0.33 26.54
CA GLU A 144 -14.18 0.32 26.57
C GLU A 144 -14.23 1.74 27.13
N ASN A 145 -13.14 2.13 27.78
CA ASN A 145 -12.93 3.48 28.29
C ASN A 145 -12.00 4.25 27.35
N GLY A 146 -12.05 5.59 27.42
CA GLY A 146 -11.23 6.46 26.59
C GLY A 146 -11.94 6.87 25.31
N PHE A 147 -11.16 7.07 24.25
CA PHE A 147 -11.62 7.73 23.02
C PHE A 147 -12.07 6.76 21.93
N VAL A 148 -11.51 5.55 21.88
CA VAL A 148 -11.82 4.56 20.84
C VAL A 148 -11.86 3.13 21.38
N SER A 149 -12.65 2.29 20.72
CA SER A 149 -12.64 0.84 20.84
C SER A 149 -11.85 0.24 19.67
N VAL A 150 -10.87 -0.62 19.96
CA VAL A 150 -10.00 -1.19 18.93
C VAL A 150 -10.57 -2.49 18.37
N GLY A 151 -10.42 -2.69 17.07
CA GLY A 151 -10.81 -3.93 16.39
C GLY A 151 -9.84 -5.09 16.55
N ASN A 152 -9.28 -5.33 17.75
CA ASN A 152 -8.28 -6.37 17.99
C ASN A 152 -8.70 -7.36 19.07
N ASN A 153 -8.51 -8.66 18.84
CA ASN A 153 -8.71 -9.77 19.78
C ASN A 153 -10.13 -9.93 20.35
N ARG A 154 -11.11 -9.13 19.90
CA ARG A 154 -12.50 -9.17 20.37
C ARG A 154 -13.49 -8.74 19.30
N SER A 155 -14.72 -9.26 19.36
CA SER A 155 -15.84 -8.75 18.57
C SER A 155 -16.62 -7.69 19.37
N LEU A 156 -17.12 -6.66 18.68
CA LEU A 156 -18.06 -5.67 19.23
C LEU A 156 -19.53 -5.97 18.85
N GLY A 157 -19.79 -7.14 18.24
CA GLY A 157 -21.13 -7.58 17.82
C GLY A 157 -21.52 -7.11 16.41
N GLY A 158 -22.81 -7.27 16.07
CA GLY A 158 -23.35 -6.96 14.74
C GLY A 158 -23.23 -5.48 14.36
N GLY A 159 -23.00 -5.23 13.06
CA GLY A 159 -22.72 -3.91 12.50
C GLY A 159 -21.27 -3.41 12.64
N PHE A 160 -20.36 -4.18 13.26
CA PHE A 160 -18.92 -3.88 13.30
C PHE A 160 -18.11 -4.81 12.39
N PRO A 161 -16.94 -4.37 11.89
CA PRO A 161 -16.10 -5.22 11.05
C PRO A 161 -15.48 -6.38 11.84
N PRO A 162 -15.04 -7.46 11.15
CA PRO A 162 -14.32 -8.54 11.81
C PRO A 162 -13.01 -8.02 12.45
N PRO A 163 -12.68 -8.47 13.68
CA PRO A 163 -11.46 -8.02 14.36
C PRO A 163 -10.21 -8.73 13.86
N LEU A 164 -9.05 -8.09 14.00
CA LEU A 164 -7.75 -8.72 13.82
C LEU A 164 -7.30 -9.41 15.12
N SER A 165 -6.47 -10.43 15.01
CA SER A 165 -5.74 -11.05 16.11
C SER A 165 -4.36 -10.43 16.24
N VAL A 166 -3.95 -10.19 17.48
CA VAL A 166 -2.67 -9.59 17.85
C VAL A 166 -2.11 -10.33 19.05
N ALA A 167 -1.06 -11.12 18.84
CA ALA A 167 -0.38 -11.83 19.92
C ALA A 167 0.59 -10.91 20.72
N ASP A 168 1.11 -9.87 20.06
CA ASP A 168 2.02 -8.91 20.69
C ASP A 168 1.25 -7.96 21.62
N THR A 169 1.53 -8.06 22.91
CA THR A 169 0.85 -7.26 23.95
C THR A 169 1.13 -5.77 23.83
N THR A 170 2.32 -5.39 23.35
CA THR A 170 2.70 -3.97 23.18
C THR A 170 1.90 -3.34 22.06
N VAL A 171 1.79 -4.02 20.91
CA VAL A 171 0.96 -3.57 19.79
C VAL A 171 -0.50 -3.47 20.21
N HIS A 172 -1.00 -4.47 20.94
CA HIS A 172 -2.39 -4.49 21.39
C HIS A 172 -2.73 -3.32 22.33
N THR A 173 -1.94 -3.10 23.38
CA THR A 173 -2.20 -2.04 24.36
C THR A 173 -2.03 -0.64 23.76
N ARG A 174 -1.02 -0.42 22.91
CA ARG A 174 -0.77 0.89 22.29
C ARG A 174 -1.89 1.31 21.33
N ASP A 175 -2.58 0.36 20.70
CA ASP A 175 -3.61 0.66 19.71
C ASP A 175 -4.86 1.36 20.29
N PHE A 176 -5.09 1.22 21.60
CA PHE A 176 -6.14 1.96 22.32
C PHE A 176 -5.81 3.44 22.46
N THR A 177 -4.53 3.80 22.40
CA THR A 177 -4.05 5.19 22.58
C THR A 177 -3.67 5.83 21.24
N TYR A 178 -3.14 5.05 20.30
CA TYR A 178 -2.60 5.52 19.03
C TYR A 178 -3.17 4.71 17.85
N PRO A 179 -3.29 5.27 16.64
CA PRO A 179 -3.62 4.49 15.45
C PRO A 179 -2.42 3.63 15.01
N ILE A 180 -2.37 2.36 15.42
CA ILE A 180 -1.24 1.47 15.09
C ILE A 180 -1.53 0.65 13.84
N ILE A 181 -0.61 0.69 12.86
CA ILE A 181 -0.58 -0.23 11.72
C ILE A 181 0.67 -1.11 11.86
N SER A 182 0.50 -2.44 11.81
CA SER A 182 1.60 -3.37 12.06
C SER A 182 1.43 -4.69 11.29
N GLU A 183 2.55 -5.31 10.95
CA GLU A 183 2.60 -6.67 10.42
C GLU A 183 2.14 -7.72 11.45
N LYS A 184 2.19 -7.38 12.75
CA LYS A 184 1.78 -8.28 13.85
C LYS A 184 0.27 -8.42 13.98
N LYS A 185 -0.51 -7.61 13.25
CA LYS A 185 -1.96 -7.70 13.19
C LYS A 185 -2.36 -8.57 12.00
N THR A 186 -3.04 -9.69 12.27
CA THR A 186 -3.44 -10.68 11.27
C THR A 186 -4.90 -11.11 11.48
N TYR A 187 -5.58 -11.63 10.47
CA TYR A 187 -6.86 -12.29 10.66
C TYR A 187 -6.68 -13.53 11.54
N GLY A 188 -7.47 -13.63 12.61
CA GLY A 188 -7.53 -14.80 13.50
C GLY A 188 -8.92 -15.43 13.50
N SER A 189 -9.13 -16.47 14.31
CA SER A 189 -10.38 -17.25 14.32
C SER A 189 -11.66 -16.41 14.43
N LEU A 190 -11.63 -15.30 15.19
CA LEU A 190 -12.76 -14.38 15.36
C LEU A 190 -13.21 -13.67 14.07
N ALA A 191 -12.35 -13.60 13.05
CA ALA A 191 -12.68 -12.96 11.78
C ALA A 191 -13.32 -13.91 10.76
N GLN A 192 -13.37 -15.22 11.02
CA GLN A 192 -13.68 -16.24 10.00
C GLN A 192 -15.06 -16.07 9.36
N SER A 193 -16.05 -15.58 10.11
CA SER A 193 -17.40 -15.31 9.60
C SER A 193 -17.50 -14.02 8.77
N GLY A 194 -16.53 -13.11 8.89
CA GLY A 194 -16.54 -11.80 8.23
C GLY A 194 -15.61 -11.68 7.02
N VAL A 195 -14.87 -12.74 6.67
CA VAL A 195 -13.93 -12.77 5.54
C VAL A 195 -14.28 -13.88 4.56
N GLY A 196 -13.88 -13.73 3.30
CA GLY A 196 -14.29 -14.63 2.22
C GLY A 196 -13.50 -15.94 2.11
N LEU A 197 -12.35 -16.08 2.79
CA LEU A 197 -11.47 -17.26 2.67
C LEU A 197 -11.07 -17.85 4.03
N PRO A 198 -10.67 -19.14 4.08
CA PRO A 198 -10.17 -19.77 5.30
C PRO A 198 -8.96 -19.04 5.89
N ILE A 199 -9.06 -18.64 7.16
CA ILE A 199 -8.04 -17.83 7.84
C ILE A 199 -6.76 -18.61 8.09
N ALA A 200 -6.85 -19.93 8.30
CA ALA A 200 -5.68 -20.80 8.42
C ALA A 200 -4.71 -20.62 7.23
N ASN A 201 -5.26 -20.31 6.05
CA ASN A 201 -4.51 -20.17 4.83
C ASN A 201 -4.18 -18.70 4.50
N TYR A 202 -5.09 -17.79 4.86
CA TYR A 202 -5.09 -16.40 4.43
C TYR A 202 -5.24 -15.44 5.62
N TYR A 203 -4.27 -15.51 6.54
CA TYR A 203 -4.25 -14.71 7.77
C TYR A 203 -3.70 -13.28 7.56
N ASN A 204 -2.78 -13.05 6.62
CA ASN A 204 -2.22 -11.71 6.37
C ASN A 204 -3.17 -10.83 5.56
N TYR A 205 -3.67 -11.36 4.44
CA TYR A 205 -4.65 -10.70 3.58
C TYR A 205 -5.75 -11.69 3.26
N ASN A 206 -6.98 -11.21 3.21
CA ASN A 206 -8.14 -12.04 2.92
C ASN A 206 -9.08 -11.29 1.95
N LEU A 207 -10.15 -11.95 1.51
CA LEU A 207 -11.17 -11.33 0.70
C LEU A 207 -12.17 -10.59 1.57
N LEU A 208 -12.28 -9.28 1.34
CA LEU A 208 -13.28 -8.42 1.95
C LEU A 208 -14.24 -7.92 0.88
N LYS A 209 -15.42 -7.50 1.30
CA LYS A 209 -16.35 -6.77 0.44
C LYS A 209 -15.89 -5.32 0.31
N TYR A 210 -15.74 -4.85 -0.92
CA TYR A 210 -15.39 -3.48 -1.21
C TYR A 210 -16.49 -2.55 -0.67
N PRO A 211 -16.13 -1.48 0.05
CA PRO A 211 -17.11 -0.62 0.71
C PRO A 211 -18.03 0.09 -0.29
N GLN A 212 -19.18 0.53 0.21
CA GLN A 212 -20.20 1.23 -0.58
C GLN A 212 -19.81 2.69 -0.81
N ILE A 213 -18.77 2.91 -1.62
CA ILE A 213 -18.23 4.23 -1.95
C ILE A 213 -18.17 4.47 -3.45
N ASN A 214 -18.21 5.75 -3.83
CA ASN A 214 -18.12 6.20 -5.22
C ASN A 214 -16.67 6.33 -5.70
N PHE A 215 -15.84 5.32 -5.40
CA PHE A 215 -14.45 5.26 -5.87
C PHE A 215 -14.19 3.91 -6.52
N GLY A 216 -13.85 3.93 -7.81
CA GLY A 216 -13.80 2.76 -8.70
C GLY A 216 -12.50 1.94 -8.62
N TYR A 217 -11.86 1.87 -7.45
CA TYR A 217 -10.77 0.90 -7.24
C TYR A 217 -11.29 -0.54 -7.21
N GLY A 218 -12.55 -0.72 -6.79
CA GLY A 218 -13.34 -1.94 -6.95
C GLY A 218 -14.80 -1.55 -7.07
N LYS A 219 -15.68 -2.46 -7.51
CA LYS A 219 -17.11 -2.18 -7.50
C LYS A 219 -17.66 -2.34 -6.08
N PRO A 220 -18.57 -1.48 -5.60
CA PRO A 220 -19.23 -1.66 -4.31
C PRO A 220 -19.77 -3.09 -4.12
N GLY A 221 -19.36 -3.77 -3.04
CA GLY A 221 -19.74 -5.16 -2.75
C GLY A 221 -18.96 -6.25 -3.51
N GLU A 222 -18.08 -5.90 -4.43
CA GLU A 222 -17.14 -6.83 -5.05
C GLU A 222 -16.11 -7.32 -4.02
N ASN A 223 -15.66 -8.57 -4.15
CA ASN A 223 -14.58 -9.06 -3.31
C ASN A 223 -13.25 -8.44 -3.75
N PHE A 224 -12.45 -8.01 -2.79
CA PHE A 224 -11.11 -7.48 -3.05
C PHE A 224 -10.14 -7.93 -1.95
N VAL A 225 -8.85 -7.97 -2.28
CA VAL A 225 -7.82 -8.44 -1.35
C VAL A 225 -7.36 -7.29 -0.47
N ALA A 226 -7.58 -7.42 0.84
CA ALA A 226 -7.20 -6.39 1.80
C ALA A 226 -7.00 -6.93 3.21
N LYS A 227 -6.37 -6.11 4.05
CA LYS A 227 -6.40 -6.22 5.51
C LYS A 227 -7.04 -4.96 6.09
N ARG A 228 -8.06 -5.11 6.95
CA ARG A 228 -8.80 -3.96 7.51
C ARG A 228 -8.42 -3.73 8.96
N ASN A 229 -7.71 -2.64 9.23
CA ASN A 229 -7.55 -2.09 10.58
C ASN A 229 -8.70 -1.15 10.85
N TRP A 230 -9.29 -1.19 12.04
CA TRP A 230 -10.42 -0.33 12.36
C TRP A 230 -10.50 0.03 13.84
N TRP A 231 -11.07 1.21 14.09
CA TRP A 231 -11.30 1.80 15.41
C TRP A 231 -12.71 2.39 15.45
N ALA A 232 -13.47 2.05 16.48
CA ALA A 232 -14.83 2.52 16.66
C ALA A 232 -14.92 3.57 17.76
N PHE A 233 -15.80 4.55 17.60
CA PHE A 233 -16.07 5.59 18.59
C PHE A 233 -17.48 6.15 18.42
N SER A 234 -18.04 6.67 19.51
CA SER A 234 -19.29 7.43 19.50
C SER A 234 -19.02 8.91 19.38
N VAL A 235 -19.87 9.63 18.66
CA VAL A 235 -19.85 11.09 18.53
C VAL A 235 -21.16 11.67 19.02
N ASP A 236 -21.05 12.72 19.84
CA ASP A 236 -22.14 13.59 20.24
C ASP A 236 -21.64 15.03 20.44
N VAL A 237 -21.85 15.88 19.44
CA VAL A 237 -21.34 17.27 19.45
C VAL A 237 -22.06 18.12 20.52
N GLY A 238 -23.24 17.71 21.01
CA GLY A 238 -24.07 18.49 21.93
C GLY A 238 -24.09 17.99 23.39
N ASP A 239 -23.52 16.82 23.70
CA ASP A 239 -23.64 16.12 25.01
C ASP A 239 -23.37 17.05 26.21
N GLY A 240 -22.36 17.92 26.11
CA GLY A 240 -21.97 18.85 27.19
C GLY A 240 -22.91 20.05 27.38
N ASP A 241 -23.80 20.32 26.44
CA ASP A 241 -24.70 21.47 26.41
C ASP A 241 -26.19 21.09 26.36
N ASP A 242 -26.53 19.81 26.50
CA ASP A 242 -27.90 19.30 26.51
C ASP A 242 -28.76 20.02 27.56
N ASP A 243 -28.22 20.25 28.76
CA ASP A 243 -28.92 20.94 29.86
C ASP A 243 -29.15 22.45 29.60
N LYS A 244 -28.34 23.05 28.72
CA LYS A 244 -28.42 24.49 28.39
C LYS A 244 -29.25 24.75 27.14
N THR A 245 -29.13 23.88 26.15
CA THR A 245 -29.78 23.99 24.84
C THR A 245 -31.11 23.24 24.79
N PHE A 246 -31.39 22.38 25.77
CA PHE A 246 -32.55 21.50 25.85
C PHE A 246 -32.72 20.63 24.59
N LEU A 247 -31.62 20.32 23.91
CA LEU A 247 -31.60 19.61 22.64
C LEU A 247 -30.74 18.33 22.72
N ALA A 248 -31.23 17.34 23.47
CA ALA A 248 -30.58 16.04 23.53
C ALA A 248 -30.51 15.37 22.16
N ARG A 249 -29.29 14.99 21.73
CA ARG A 249 -29.07 14.17 20.54
C ARG A 249 -28.74 12.73 20.92
N ASN A 250 -29.06 11.81 20.04
CA ASN A 250 -28.63 10.42 20.20
C ASN A 250 -27.17 10.31 19.78
N LYS A 251 -26.36 9.68 20.63
CA LYS A 251 -24.98 9.30 20.32
C LYS A 251 -24.95 8.41 19.09
N ARG A 252 -24.10 8.76 18.11
CA ARG A 252 -23.93 8.00 16.86
C ARG A 252 -22.61 7.27 16.89
N ASN A 253 -22.60 6.02 16.45
CA ASN A 253 -21.41 5.18 16.46
C ASN A 253 -20.78 5.17 15.06
N PHE A 254 -19.48 5.43 15.00
CA PHE A 254 -18.69 5.44 13.78
C PHE A 254 -17.55 4.43 13.86
N VAL A 255 -17.13 3.97 12.69
CA VAL A 255 -15.98 3.09 12.50
C VAL A 255 -15.05 3.75 11.51
N LEU A 256 -13.88 4.16 11.99
CA LEU A 256 -12.77 4.55 11.14
C LEU A 256 -12.01 3.31 10.73
N SER A 257 -11.81 3.11 9.43
CA SER A 257 -11.09 1.97 8.86
C SER A 257 -9.96 2.42 7.97
N ILE A 258 -8.81 1.77 8.11
CA ILE A 258 -7.71 1.81 7.14
C ILE A 258 -7.61 0.41 6.54
N TYR A 259 -8.00 0.31 5.27
CA TYR A 259 -7.77 -0.89 4.48
C TYR A 259 -6.36 -0.82 3.91
N GLU A 260 -5.53 -1.78 4.28
CA GLU A 260 -4.25 -2.05 3.64
C GLU A 260 -4.52 -2.91 2.41
N ILE A 261 -4.31 -2.30 1.23
CA ILE A 261 -4.69 -2.87 -0.06
C ILE A 261 -3.42 -3.03 -0.90
N PRO A 262 -2.92 -4.27 -1.07
CA PRO A 262 -1.90 -4.55 -2.07
C PRO A 262 -2.36 -4.08 -3.45
N SER A 263 -1.44 -3.55 -4.26
CA SER A 263 -1.72 -3.21 -5.64
C SER A 263 -2.21 -4.46 -6.36
N GLN A 264 -3.46 -4.40 -6.80
CA GLN A 264 -4.17 -5.53 -7.40
C GLN A 264 -4.80 -5.17 -8.74
N LEU A 265 -4.73 -3.91 -9.17
CA LEU A 265 -5.25 -3.46 -10.45
C LEU A 265 -4.29 -3.81 -11.59
N SER A 266 -4.84 -3.95 -12.79
CA SER A 266 -4.10 -4.37 -13.99
C SER A 266 -3.02 -3.35 -14.38
N ILE A 267 -3.34 -2.06 -14.23
CA ILE A 267 -2.40 -0.95 -14.35
C ILE A 267 -2.53 -0.01 -13.15
N SER A 268 -1.41 0.32 -12.50
CA SER A 268 -1.39 1.27 -11.37
C SER A 268 -0.21 2.24 -11.40
N ALA A 269 -0.44 3.54 -11.19
CA ALA A 269 0.64 4.48 -10.90
C ALA A 269 0.22 5.62 -9.96
N ALA A 270 1.16 6.08 -9.15
CA ALA A 270 0.97 7.26 -8.30
C ALA A 270 1.40 8.57 -8.99
N SER A 271 1.63 8.57 -10.31
CA SER A 271 2.05 9.72 -11.13
C SER A 271 1.01 10.11 -12.18
N PHE A 272 1.35 11.10 -13.02
CA PHE A 272 0.67 11.35 -14.29
C PHE A 272 0.93 10.20 -15.27
N MET A 273 -0.13 9.67 -15.88
CA MET A 273 -0.09 8.53 -16.80
C MET A 273 -0.79 8.88 -18.12
N SER A 274 -0.17 8.50 -19.24
CA SER A 274 -0.76 8.56 -20.58
C SER A 274 -1.11 7.13 -21.03
N LEU A 275 -2.35 6.93 -21.44
CA LEU A 275 -2.93 5.65 -21.87
C LEU A 275 -3.30 5.72 -23.35
N GLY A 276 -3.25 4.58 -24.06
CA GLY A 276 -3.72 4.47 -25.45
C GLY A 276 -2.68 4.63 -26.56
N GLN A 277 -1.49 5.16 -26.25
CA GLN A 277 -0.40 5.34 -27.21
C GLN A 277 0.96 4.97 -26.60
N TYR A 278 1.87 4.53 -27.46
CA TYR A 278 3.28 4.25 -27.14
C TYR A 278 4.15 5.51 -27.25
N ALA A 279 5.42 5.39 -26.82
CA ALA A 279 6.47 6.39 -26.97
C ALA A 279 6.52 7.01 -28.38
N SER A 280 6.42 6.14 -29.39
CA SER A 280 6.51 6.45 -30.82
C SER A 280 5.35 7.26 -31.36
N GLY A 281 4.24 7.37 -30.62
CA GLY A 281 2.97 7.93 -31.09
C GLY A 281 2.01 6.88 -31.66
N ASP A 282 2.45 5.63 -31.84
CA ASP A 282 1.59 4.54 -32.30
C ASP A 282 0.51 4.21 -31.26
N ALA A 283 -0.70 3.93 -31.72
CA ALA A 283 -1.80 3.49 -30.86
C ALA A 283 -1.54 2.09 -30.28
N TRP A 284 -2.20 1.78 -29.16
CA TRP A 284 -2.24 0.42 -28.64
C TRP A 284 -2.96 -0.52 -29.62
N GLN A 285 -2.32 -1.63 -29.97
CA GLN A 285 -2.84 -2.60 -30.96
C GLN A 285 -3.21 -3.94 -30.33
N LYS A 286 -2.24 -4.61 -29.68
CA LYS A 286 -2.40 -5.96 -29.09
C LYS A 286 -2.43 -5.90 -27.55
N VAL A 287 -3.34 -5.09 -27.01
CA VAL A 287 -3.44 -4.82 -25.57
C VAL A 287 -4.81 -5.25 -25.05
N ASN A 288 -4.82 -6.28 -24.20
CA ASN A 288 -6.00 -6.76 -23.49
C ASN A 288 -5.88 -6.39 -22.00
N ILE A 289 -6.90 -5.74 -21.44
CA ILE A 289 -6.93 -5.33 -20.03
C ILE A 289 -8.21 -5.88 -19.39
N ASP A 290 -8.04 -6.83 -18.47
CA ASP A 290 -9.10 -7.33 -17.59
C ASP A 290 -8.94 -6.72 -16.20
N GLY A 291 -9.87 -5.86 -15.79
CA GLY A 291 -9.85 -5.18 -14.49
C GLY A 291 -9.56 -3.68 -14.56
N GLY A 292 -9.68 -2.99 -13.43
CA GLY A 292 -9.57 -1.53 -13.38
C GLY A 292 -8.14 -0.98 -13.57
N ILE A 293 -8.06 0.31 -13.89
CA ILE A 293 -6.81 1.09 -13.96
C ILE A 293 -6.85 2.19 -12.89
N PHE A 294 -5.73 2.40 -12.20
CA PHE A 294 -5.55 3.52 -11.27
C PHE A 294 -4.38 4.43 -11.66
N ALA A 295 -4.60 5.74 -11.67
CA ALA A 295 -3.55 6.74 -11.82
C ALA A 295 -3.78 7.94 -10.88
N SER A 296 -2.71 8.60 -10.42
CA SER A 296 -2.87 9.86 -9.67
C SER A 296 -3.57 10.92 -10.54
N LYS A 297 -3.12 11.07 -11.80
CA LYS A 297 -3.78 11.82 -12.86
C LYS A 297 -3.65 11.03 -14.17
N ALA A 298 -4.70 10.99 -14.99
CA ALA A 298 -4.69 10.24 -16.25
C ALA A 298 -5.03 11.09 -17.48
N GLU A 299 -4.41 10.75 -18.60
CA GLU A 299 -4.81 11.18 -19.93
C GLU A 299 -5.01 9.93 -20.79
N VAL A 300 -6.22 9.74 -21.30
CA VAL A 300 -6.55 8.66 -22.23
C VAL A 300 -6.53 9.23 -23.64
N LYS A 301 -5.58 8.80 -24.47
CA LYS A 301 -5.46 9.21 -25.87
C LYS A 301 -6.57 8.59 -26.72
N ASP A 302 -6.88 9.25 -27.83
CA ASP A 302 -7.89 8.83 -28.80
C ASP A 302 -7.69 7.39 -29.28
N GLY A 303 -8.81 6.69 -29.50
CA GLY A 303 -8.84 5.29 -29.96
C GLY A 303 -8.58 4.23 -28.88
N ALA A 304 -8.29 4.60 -27.64
CA ALA A 304 -8.10 3.65 -26.54
C ALA A 304 -9.44 3.06 -26.05
N ASP A 305 -9.47 1.76 -25.75
CA ASP A 305 -10.59 1.09 -25.10
C ASP A 305 -10.12 0.48 -23.78
N ILE A 306 -10.66 0.96 -22.66
CA ILE A 306 -10.27 0.51 -21.31
C ILE A 306 -11.51 0.19 -20.46
N PRO A 307 -11.45 -0.82 -19.58
CA PRO A 307 -12.63 -1.29 -18.83
C PRO A 307 -13.10 -0.32 -17.73
N ALA A 308 -12.20 0.27 -16.96
CA ALA A 308 -12.51 1.24 -15.90
C ALA A 308 -11.28 2.07 -15.53
N LEU A 309 -11.49 3.31 -15.08
CA LEU A 309 -10.41 4.23 -14.72
C LEU A 309 -10.74 5.00 -13.43
N ALA A 310 -9.94 4.79 -12.39
CA ALA A 310 -9.99 5.55 -11.15
C ALA A 310 -8.82 6.53 -11.08
N SER A 311 -9.08 7.76 -10.61
CA SER A 311 -7.99 8.70 -10.35
C SER A 311 -8.16 9.49 -9.07
N ARG A 312 -7.09 10.15 -8.62
CA ARG A 312 -7.11 10.98 -7.41
C ARG A 312 -7.20 12.48 -7.70
N ARG A 313 -6.56 12.95 -8.77
CA ARG A 313 -6.37 14.38 -9.08
C ARG A 313 -6.99 14.81 -10.42
N GLY A 314 -7.71 13.92 -11.09
CA GLY A 314 -8.40 14.20 -12.35
C GLY A 314 -8.00 13.28 -13.49
N MET A 315 -8.83 13.26 -14.54
CA MET A 315 -8.52 12.60 -15.80
C MET A 315 -9.08 13.38 -16.98
N THR A 316 -8.49 13.17 -18.15
CA THR A 316 -9.00 13.63 -19.45
C THR A 316 -9.14 12.43 -20.36
N VAL A 317 -10.24 12.36 -21.11
CA VAL A 317 -10.53 11.23 -22.00
C VAL A 317 -10.70 11.75 -23.42
N GLY A 318 -9.97 11.16 -24.35
CA GLY A 318 -10.09 11.43 -25.78
C GLY A 318 -11.51 11.19 -26.28
N THR A 319 -11.93 11.97 -27.27
CA THR A 319 -13.31 11.98 -27.78
C THR A 319 -13.74 10.64 -28.40
N THR A 320 -12.78 9.90 -28.95
CA THR A 320 -12.99 8.60 -29.60
C THR A 320 -12.70 7.42 -28.67
N SER A 321 -12.13 7.68 -27.50
CA SER A 321 -11.76 6.65 -26.53
C SER A 321 -12.98 6.15 -25.77
N LYS A 322 -12.94 4.87 -25.36
CA LYS A 322 -13.99 4.24 -24.57
C LYS A 322 -13.48 3.89 -23.18
N VAL A 323 -14.24 4.25 -22.15
CA VAL A 323 -14.04 3.77 -20.77
C VAL A 323 -15.31 3.06 -20.31
N GLY A 324 -15.21 1.77 -20.01
CA GLY A 324 -16.37 0.93 -19.70
C GLY A 324 -17.40 0.90 -20.83
N GLY A 325 -16.93 0.95 -22.09
CA GLY A 325 -17.76 0.96 -23.29
C GLY A 325 -18.44 2.30 -23.63
N LYS A 326 -18.16 3.39 -22.90
CA LYS A 326 -18.74 4.73 -23.14
C LYS A 326 -17.68 5.72 -23.62
N THR A 327 -18.07 6.60 -24.54
CA THR A 327 -17.27 7.75 -24.98
C THR A 327 -17.62 8.98 -24.15
N PHE A 328 -16.66 9.89 -23.99
CA PHE A 328 -16.82 11.14 -23.24
C PHE A 328 -16.43 12.32 -24.13
N ALA A 329 -17.12 13.45 -24.01
CA ALA A 329 -16.85 14.62 -24.86
C ALA A 329 -15.51 15.32 -24.54
N SER A 330 -14.97 15.15 -23.32
CA SER A 330 -13.58 15.43 -22.91
C SER A 330 -13.42 15.27 -21.38
N ASN A 331 -14.33 15.87 -20.61
CA ASN A 331 -14.37 15.78 -19.14
C ASN A 331 -15.44 14.76 -18.69
N PRO A 332 -15.06 13.62 -18.12
CA PRO A 332 -16.01 12.64 -17.60
C PRO A 332 -16.77 13.11 -16.35
N PHE A 333 -16.31 14.17 -15.68
CA PHE A 333 -16.91 14.69 -14.45
C PHE A 333 -17.76 15.95 -14.67
N ALA A 334 -18.21 16.19 -15.90
CA ALA A 334 -19.19 17.24 -16.16
C ALA A 334 -20.50 16.96 -15.38
N ALA A 335 -21.14 18.01 -14.86
CA ALA A 335 -22.37 17.87 -14.09
C ALA A 335 -23.45 17.12 -14.90
N GLY A 336 -24.11 16.15 -14.26
CA GLY A 336 -25.16 15.33 -14.89
C GLY A 336 -24.65 14.14 -15.71
N ALA A 337 -23.35 14.03 -16.01
CA ALA A 337 -22.80 12.93 -16.81
C ALA A 337 -22.93 11.58 -16.10
N ARG A 338 -22.68 11.56 -14.78
CA ARG A 338 -22.84 10.37 -13.93
C ARG A 338 -24.31 10.02 -13.73
N GLU A 339 -25.14 11.02 -13.41
CA GLU A 339 -26.57 10.84 -13.18
C GLU A 339 -27.25 10.28 -14.44
N LYS A 340 -26.89 10.79 -15.61
CA LYS A 340 -27.34 10.27 -16.90
C LYS A 340 -26.91 8.82 -17.12
N TYR A 341 -25.66 8.47 -16.81
CA TYR A 341 -25.19 7.08 -16.93
C TYR A 341 -25.96 6.13 -16.00
N LEU A 342 -26.12 6.51 -14.73
CA LEU A 342 -26.84 5.69 -13.77
C LEU A 342 -28.32 5.54 -14.17
N ALA A 343 -28.94 6.60 -14.73
CA ALA A 343 -30.29 6.54 -15.29
C ALA A 343 -30.38 5.63 -16.52
N GLU A 344 -29.40 5.67 -17.43
CA GLU A 344 -29.32 4.77 -18.60
C GLU A 344 -29.11 3.29 -18.19
N GLN A 345 -28.53 3.04 -17.01
CA GLN A 345 -28.14 1.71 -16.53
C GLN A 345 -28.96 1.23 -15.32
N THR A 346 -30.15 1.83 -15.10
CA THR A 346 -31.00 1.56 -13.93
C THR A 346 -31.40 0.08 -13.79
N THR A 347 -31.39 -0.69 -14.89
CA THR A 347 -31.72 -2.12 -14.92
C THR A 347 -30.53 -3.05 -14.62
N THR A 348 -29.29 -2.58 -14.71
CA THR A 348 -28.08 -3.40 -14.55
C THR A 348 -27.31 -3.13 -13.27
N GLY A 349 -27.65 -2.06 -12.53
CA GLY A 349 -26.92 -1.66 -11.32
C GLY A 349 -25.46 -1.27 -11.61
N ALA A 350 -25.17 -0.76 -12.82
CA ALA A 350 -23.82 -0.52 -13.27
C ALA A 350 -23.13 0.62 -12.49
N PHE A 351 -21.91 0.35 -12.02
CA PHE A 351 -21.04 1.34 -11.41
C PHE A 351 -20.44 2.26 -12.49
N TYR A 352 -20.37 3.57 -12.22
CA TYR A 352 -19.82 4.53 -13.18
C TYR A 352 -18.34 4.20 -13.48
N PRO A 353 -17.94 3.99 -14.77
CA PRO A 353 -16.65 3.38 -15.10
C PRO A 353 -15.46 4.31 -14.88
N VAL A 354 -15.71 5.58 -14.56
CA VAL A 354 -14.72 6.61 -14.22
C VAL A 354 -15.04 7.16 -12.84
N SER A 355 -14.01 7.43 -12.03
CA SER A 355 -14.23 7.92 -10.66
C SER A 355 -13.08 8.76 -10.11
N LEU A 356 -13.38 9.63 -9.14
CA LEU A 356 -12.40 10.39 -8.38
C LEU A 356 -12.44 10.07 -6.89
N ALA A 357 -11.27 9.92 -6.28
CA ALA A 357 -11.18 9.70 -4.83
C ALA A 357 -11.83 10.84 -4.01
N SER A 358 -11.84 12.07 -4.54
CA SER A 358 -12.44 13.23 -3.87
C SER A 358 -13.97 13.22 -3.83
N GLU A 359 -14.65 12.40 -4.65
CA GLU A 359 -16.12 12.34 -4.67
C GLU A 359 -16.71 11.62 -3.45
N SER A 360 -15.88 10.90 -2.68
CA SER A 360 -16.37 10.05 -1.60
C SER A 360 -16.54 10.76 -0.24
N GLY A 361 -16.14 12.03 -0.08
CA GLY A 361 -16.39 12.90 1.08
C GLY A 361 -15.77 12.45 2.43
N ARG A 362 -16.06 11.22 2.87
CA ARG A 362 -15.58 10.54 4.08
C ARG A 362 -14.66 9.36 3.77
N ALA A 363 -14.08 9.33 2.57
CA ALA A 363 -13.06 8.36 2.20
C ALA A 363 -11.86 9.05 1.57
N ALA A 364 -10.67 8.48 1.75
CA ALA A 364 -9.45 8.94 1.12
C ALA A 364 -8.64 7.74 0.61
N PHE A 365 -8.12 7.85 -0.61
CA PHE A 365 -7.22 6.86 -1.18
C PHE A 365 -5.80 7.39 -1.22
N ILE A 366 -4.88 6.68 -0.58
CA ILE A 366 -3.49 7.07 -0.38
C ILE A 366 -2.58 5.97 -0.96
N PRO A 367 -2.02 6.16 -2.17
CA PRO A 367 -1.03 5.23 -2.68
C PRO A 367 0.29 5.39 -1.94
N ILE A 368 0.85 4.30 -1.41
CA ILE A 368 2.14 4.32 -0.70
C ILE A 368 3.27 4.19 -1.71
N ASN A 369 3.70 5.33 -2.27
CA ASN A 369 4.79 5.38 -3.26
C ASN A 369 6.04 6.07 -2.70
N ARG A 370 7.11 5.27 -2.47
CA ARG A 370 8.42 5.79 -2.04
C ARG A 370 9.29 6.29 -3.20
N GLY A 371 8.90 6.07 -4.45
CA GLY A 371 9.67 6.43 -5.64
C GLY A 371 10.98 5.67 -5.70
N ALA A 372 12.07 6.33 -6.05
CA ALA A 372 13.42 5.74 -6.12
C ALA A 372 13.83 5.00 -4.82
N ALA A 373 13.40 5.49 -3.66
CA ALA A 373 13.70 4.86 -2.37
C ALA A 373 13.04 3.49 -2.18
N PHE A 374 12.01 3.15 -2.95
CA PHE A 374 11.40 1.81 -2.93
C PHE A 374 12.43 0.72 -3.32
N PHE A 375 13.33 1.06 -4.23
CA PHE A 375 14.32 0.16 -4.80
C PHE A 375 15.62 0.12 -4.00
N ASP A 376 15.90 1.15 -3.20
CA ASP A 376 17.20 1.39 -2.61
C ASP A 376 17.17 1.14 -1.10
N ARG A 377 17.72 -0.02 -0.71
CA ARG A 377 17.83 -0.41 0.70
C ARG A 377 18.61 0.61 1.51
N TYR A 378 19.65 1.22 0.93
CA TYR A 378 20.59 2.13 1.59
C TYR A 378 20.17 3.60 1.54
N SER A 379 19.01 3.91 0.95
CA SER A 379 18.52 5.28 0.87
C SER A 379 18.28 5.85 2.26
N SER A 380 18.94 6.98 2.57
CA SER A 380 18.70 7.77 3.78
C SER A 380 17.40 8.56 3.61
N THR A 381 16.25 7.90 3.65
CA THR A 381 14.95 8.57 3.49
C THR A 381 14.21 8.85 4.80
N GLU A 382 14.86 8.65 5.95
CA GLU A 382 14.38 9.11 7.25
C GLU A 382 15.49 9.76 8.08
N ASN A 383 15.09 10.53 9.10
CA ASN A 383 15.90 11.10 10.18
C ASN A 383 16.61 9.98 10.98
N ASP A 384 17.48 9.24 10.31
CA ASP A 384 18.38 8.28 10.92
C ASP A 384 19.51 9.11 11.53
N ALA A 385 19.55 9.21 12.86
CA ALA A 385 20.70 9.79 13.53
C ALA A 385 21.94 9.08 12.99
N ARG A 386 22.90 9.87 12.50
CA ARG A 386 24.15 9.39 11.94
C ARG A 386 24.94 8.68 13.06
N ASP A 387 24.69 7.41 13.31
CA ASP A 387 25.59 6.62 14.15
C ASP A 387 26.90 6.48 13.37
N ALA A 388 27.93 7.12 13.92
CA ALA A 388 29.27 7.17 13.34
C ALA A 388 30.00 5.81 13.40
N THR A 389 29.37 4.75 13.93
CA THR A 389 30.09 3.50 14.25
C THR A 389 29.37 2.19 13.92
N GLY A 390 28.23 2.19 13.22
CA GLY A 390 27.45 0.96 12.96
C GLY A 390 27.09 0.71 11.49
N ALA A 391 27.09 -0.57 11.08
CA ALA A 391 26.48 -0.99 9.83
C ALA A 391 24.99 -0.62 9.84
N ARG A 392 24.55 0.23 8.90
CA ARG A 392 23.16 0.68 8.79
C ARG A 392 22.23 -0.49 8.52
N ASN A 393 21.74 -1.13 9.58
CA ASN A 393 20.45 -1.80 9.54
C ASN A 393 19.43 -0.68 9.74
N HIS A 394 18.55 -0.47 8.74
CA HIS A 394 17.48 0.53 8.75
C HIS A 394 16.37 0.21 9.79
N THR A 395 16.77 -0.16 10.99
CA THR A 395 15.92 -0.44 12.14
C THR A 395 15.65 0.90 12.81
N ALA A 396 14.56 1.56 12.43
CA ALA A 396 14.09 2.73 13.14
C ALA A 396 13.95 2.41 14.64
N THR A 397 14.64 3.16 15.49
CA THR A 397 14.58 3.02 16.95
C THR A 397 13.41 3.83 17.52
N ASN A 398 12.89 3.42 18.68
CA ASN A 398 11.82 4.14 19.38
C ASN A 398 10.55 4.34 18.53
N VAL A 399 10.07 3.25 17.91
CA VAL A 399 8.87 3.24 17.05
C VAL A 399 7.65 2.74 17.83
N LEU A 400 6.51 3.44 17.73
CA LEU A 400 5.27 3.02 18.40
C LEU A 400 4.69 1.73 17.83
N ALA A 401 4.66 1.60 16.51
CA ALA A 401 3.97 0.53 15.79
C ALA A 401 4.70 -0.83 15.70
N LEU A 402 5.95 -0.92 16.17
CA LEU A 402 6.90 -2.03 16.00
C LEU A 402 7.26 -2.40 14.54
N THR A 403 6.39 -2.13 13.57
CA THR A 403 6.71 -2.11 12.14
C THR A 403 7.13 -0.69 11.77
N SER A 404 8.38 -0.51 11.32
CA SER A 404 8.86 0.79 10.88
C SER A 404 8.26 1.18 9.52
N TRP A 405 8.18 2.49 9.27
CA TRP A 405 7.64 3.02 8.01
C TRP A 405 8.46 2.55 6.81
N ASN A 406 9.78 2.48 6.93
CA ASN A 406 10.64 1.98 5.86
C ASN A 406 10.43 0.48 5.60
N ASN A 407 10.36 -0.37 6.64
CA ASN A 407 10.02 -1.78 6.47
C ASN A 407 8.62 -1.98 5.88
N TYR A 408 7.70 -1.04 6.11
CA TYR A 408 6.35 -1.09 5.55
C TYR A 408 6.28 -0.65 4.08
N SER A 409 7.11 0.30 3.66
CA SER A 409 6.92 1.01 2.39
C SER A 409 8.07 0.89 1.39
N ILE A 410 9.24 0.38 1.79
CA ILE A 410 10.40 0.14 0.91
C ILE A 410 10.48 -1.36 0.58
N GLY A 411 10.20 -1.72 -0.67
CA GLY A 411 10.26 -3.12 -1.13
C GLY A 411 11.63 -3.77 -0.95
N ALA A 412 12.71 -3.01 -1.13
CA ALA A 412 14.08 -3.54 -0.95
C ALA A 412 14.38 -3.92 0.52
N GLN A 413 13.74 -3.28 1.51
CA GLN A 413 13.92 -3.60 2.93
C GLN A 413 13.09 -4.81 3.36
N GLN A 414 11.94 -5.02 2.71
CA GLN A 414 11.06 -6.17 2.89
C GLN A 414 11.65 -7.48 2.35
N CYS A 415 12.75 -7.41 1.61
CA CYS A 415 13.33 -8.59 0.99
C CYS A 415 13.98 -9.53 2.02
N ALA A 416 13.64 -10.81 1.95
CA ALA A 416 14.23 -11.84 2.81
C ALA A 416 15.70 -12.09 2.45
N MET A 417 16.01 -12.19 1.17
CA MET A 417 17.37 -12.30 0.65
C MET A 417 17.88 -10.93 0.23
N ARG A 418 19.18 -10.70 0.40
CA ARG A 418 19.85 -9.46 -0.01
C ARG A 418 21.15 -9.81 -0.70
N MET A 419 21.40 -9.20 -1.83
CA MET A 419 22.64 -9.32 -2.58
C MET A 419 23.17 -7.93 -2.84
N ASP A 420 24.24 -7.58 -2.14
CA ASP A 420 24.84 -6.26 -2.20
C ASP A 420 26.18 -6.32 -2.90
N ILE A 421 26.40 -5.44 -3.87
CA ILE A 421 27.75 -5.17 -4.40
C ILE A 421 28.48 -4.33 -3.37
N THR A 422 29.52 -4.89 -2.75
CA THR A 422 30.23 -4.26 -1.62
C THR A 422 31.58 -3.67 -2.00
N LYS A 423 32.26 -4.20 -3.01
CA LYS A 423 33.56 -3.66 -3.48
C LYS A 423 33.68 -3.64 -5.00
N VAL A 424 34.47 -2.69 -5.46
CA VAL A 424 34.95 -2.57 -6.84
C VAL A 424 36.48 -2.60 -6.87
N ARG A 425 37.06 -2.83 -8.06
CA ARG A 425 38.51 -2.93 -8.21
C ARG A 425 39.23 -1.64 -7.78
N SER A 426 38.74 -0.49 -8.23
CA SER A 426 39.29 0.83 -7.88
C SER A 426 38.28 1.96 -8.17
N ALA A 427 38.67 3.21 -7.89
CA ALA A 427 37.83 4.38 -8.16
C ALA A 427 37.64 4.65 -9.67
N VAL A 428 38.56 4.14 -10.49
CA VAL A 428 38.57 4.29 -11.96
C VAL A 428 37.97 3.04 -12.61
N ASP A 429 38.51 1.86 -12.30
CA ASP A 429 37.90 0.57 -12.70
C ASP A 429 36.85 0.16 -11.67
N ARG A 430 35.60 0.45 -12.00
CA ARG A 430 34.44 0.15 -11.17
C ARG A 430 33.94 -1.29 -11.28
N THR A 431 34.70 -2.21 -11.89
CA THR A 431 34.30 -3.61 -11.98
C THR A 431 34.05 -4.19 -10.57
N PRO A 432 32.86 -4.77 -10.29
CA PRO A 432 32.58 -5.44 -9.03
C PRO A 432 33.56 -6.58 -8.75
N THR A 433 34.09 -6.60 -7.53
CA THR A 433 35.06 -7.62 -7.06
C THR A 433 34.55 -8.39 -5.86
N GLU A 434 33.52 -7.91 -5.17
CA GLU A 434 32.94 -8.58 -4.01
C GLU A 434 31.42 -8.35 -3.96
N ILE A 435 30.68 -9.40 -3.64
CA ILE A 435 29.26 -9.34 -3.30
C ILE A 435 29.03 -9.95 -1.92
N ARG A 436 28.09 -9.38 -1.18
CA ARG A 436 27.60 -9.92 0.09
C ARG A 436 26.18 -10.42 -0.10
N PHE A 437 25.98 -11.71 0.14
CA PHE A 437 24.68 -12.35 0.11
C PHE A 437 24.19 -12.61 1.54
N GLU A 438 23.05 -12.03 1.91
CA GLU A 438 22.38 -12.26 3.19
C GLU A 438 21.08 -13.03 2.97
N TYR A 439 20.80 -14.00 3.84
CA TYR A 439 19.58 -14.81 3.83
C TYR A 439 19.15 -15.09 5.27
N TYR A 440 17.90 -15.48 5.47
CA TYR A 440 17.46 -15.89 6.79
C TYR A 440 17.74 -17.37 7.05
N ARG A 441 18.08 -17.69 8.29
CA ARG A 441 18.10 -19.04 8.85
C ARG A 441 16.75 -19.38 9.47
N VAL A 442 16.48 -20.68 9.64
CA VAL A 442 15.25 -21.21 10.26
C VAL A 442 14.98 -20.61 11.65
N ASN A 443 16.01 -20.17 12.37
CA ASN A 443 15.94 -19.68 13.75
C ASN A 443 15.62 -18.18 13.93
N GLY A 444 15.44 -17.38 12.87
CA GLY A 444 15.27 -15.92 13.02
C GLY A 444 16.43 -15.09 12.47
N THR A 445 17.64 -15.65 12.51
CA THR A 445 18.88 -14.90 12.28
C THR A 445 19.23 -14.80 10.81
N ARG A 446 20.07 -13.83 10.43
CA ARG A 446 20.61 -13.74 9.07
C ARG A 446 21.95 -14.48 8.95
N GLY A 447 22.05 -15.36 7.97
CA GLY A 447 23.32 -15.85 7.44
C GLY A 447 23.90 -14.84 6.43
N VAL A 448 25.23 -14.79 6.36
CA VAL A 448 25.96 -13.89 5.48
C VAL A 448 27.05 -14.70 4.78
N ASP A 449 27.06 -14.63 3.45
CA ASP A 449 28.09 -15.19 2.59
C ASP A 449 28.75 -14.06 1.80
N THR A 450 30.08 -13.97 1.83
CA THR A 450 30.85 -12.95 1.10
C THR A 450 31.58 -13.63 -0.04
N ILE A 451 31.17 -13.32 -1.26
CA ILE A 451 31.71 -13.95 -2.47
C ILE A 451 32.66 -12.98 -3.15
N GLN A 452 33.92 -13.41 -3.28
CA GLN A 452 34.91 -12.74 -4.13
C GLN A 452 34.62 -13.09 -5.59
N LEU A 453 34.52 -12.07 -6.44
CA LEU A 453 34.23 -12.18 -7.87
C LEU A 453 35.49 -12.18 -8.75
N ASP A 454 36.64 -11.89 -8.16
CA ASP A 454 37.94 -12.05 -8.80
C ASP A 454 38.55 -13.42 -8.41
N THR A 455 39.09 -14.14 -9.37
CA THR A 455 39.76 -15.44 -9.16
C THR A 455 41.07 -15.21 -8.41
N GLY A 456 41.02 -15.34 -7.09
CA GLY A 456 42.17 -15.33 -6.20
C GLY A 456 42.05 -16.41 -5.14
N THR A 457 43.21 -16.84 -4.63
CA THR A 457 43.29 -17.76 -3.51
C THR A 457 42.59 -17.16 -2.29
N THR A 458 41.54 -17.80 -1.77
CA THR A 458 40.92 -17.37 -0.51
C THR A 458 41.55 -18.10 0.66
N THR A 459 41.75 -17.41 1.78
CA THR A 459 42.33 -18.02 3.00
C THR A 459 41.34 -18.94 3.73
N THR A 460 40.04 -18.72 3.51
CA THR A 460 38.94 -19.50 4.09
C THR A 460 38.05 -20.09 3.00
N LEU A 461 37.52 -21.29 3.27
CA LEU A 461 36.51 -21.92 2.43
C LEU A 461 35.14 -21.26 2.68
N PRO A 462 34.46 -20.72 1.65
CA PRO A 462 33.12 -20.16 1.82
C PRO A 462 32.10 -21.20 2.31
N PRO A 463 30.99 -20.79 2.95
CA PRO A 463 29.90 -21.69 3.34
C PRO A 463 29.36 -22.53 2.17
N GLY A 464 28.83 -23.71 2.50
CA GLY A 464 28.19 -24.64 1.56
C GLY A 464 29.12 -25.58 0.79
N PHE A 465 30.44 -25.42 0.87
CA PHE A 465 31.39 -26.38 0.29
C PHE A 465 31.52 -27.62 1.16
N ILE A 466 31.30 -28.79 0.56
CA ILE A 466 31.37 -30.11 1.19
C ILE A 466 32.57 -30.86 0.63
N LYS A 467 33.39 -31.46 1.51
CA LYS A 467 34.53 -32.28 1.08
C LYS A 467 34.03 -33.51 0.31
N VAL A 468 34.67 -33.80 -0.81
CA VAL A 468 34.27 -34.92 -1.70
C VAL A 468 35.43 -35.80 -2.13
N ALA A 469 36.66 -35.30 -2.05
CA ALA A 469 37.85 -36.02 -2.49
C ALA A 469 39.08 -35.56 -1.68
N ASP A 470 40.03 -36.47 -1.48
CA ASP A 470 41.39 -36.12 -1.07
C ASP A 470 42.22 -35.66 -2.29
N GLU A 471 43.41 -35.12 -2.04
CA GLU A 471 44.33 -34.72 -3.10
C GLU A 471 44.66 -35.89 -4.05
N ASN A 472 44.66 -35.59 -5.34
CA ASN A 472 44.82 -36.51 -6.48
C ASN A 472 43.67 -37.51 -6.71
N GLN A 473 42.61 -37.48 -5.90
CA GLN A 473 41.40 -38.27 -6.19
C GLN A 473 40.51 -37.57 -7.22
N SER A 474 39.65 -38.36 -7.87
CA SER A 474 38.68 -37.87 -8.84
C SER A 474 37.25 -38.13 -8.38
N TYR A 475 36.34 -37.21 -8.71
CA TYR A 475 34.91 -37.36 -8.47
C TYR A 475 34.11 -36.97 -9.71
N THR A 476 32.99 -37.65 -9.98
CA THR A 476 32.15 -37.42 -11.15
C THR A 476 30.84 -36.77 -10.75
N PHE A 477 30.58 -35.57 -11.27
CA PHE A 477 29.32 -34.85 -11.06
C PHE A 477 28.37 -35.05 -12.24
N SER A 478 27.12 -35.42 -11.94
CA SER A 478 26.04 -35.57 -12.93
C SER A 478 25.43 -34.24 -13.38
N SER A 479 25.72 -33.15 -12.67
CA SER A 479 25.28 -31.79 -12.98
C SER A 479 26.43 -30.80 -12.78
N ALA A 480 26.25 -29.57 -13.26
CA ALA A 480 27.25 -28.52 -13.07
C ALA A 480 27.23 -28.01 -11.61
N VAL A 481 28.41 -27.95 -11.00
CA VAL A 481 28.64 -27.54 -9.61
C VAL A 481 29.79 -26.54 -9.52
N ASP A 482 29.94 -25.88 -8.38
CA ASP A 482 31.12 -25.09 -8.08
C ASP A 482 32.09 -25.91 -7.23
N LEU A 483 33.37 -25.85 -7.58
CA LEU A 483 34.43 -26.66 -7.01
C LEU A 483 35.45 -25.78 -6.30
N ALA A 484 35.97 -26.29 -5.19
CA ALA A 484 37.10 -25.72 -4.49
C ALA A 484 38.17 -26.78 -4.25
N TYR A 485 39.43 -26.37 -4.30
CA TYR A 485 40.59 -27.20 -4.01
C TYR A 485 41.53 -26.42 -3.11
N GLY A 486 41.89 -26.99 -1.96
CA GLY A 486 42.75 -26.27 -1.02
C GLY A 486 42.75 -26.84 0.39
N ALA A 487 43.36 -26.07 1.28
CA ALA A 487 43.39 -26.30 2.73
C ALA A 487 43.27 -24.94 3.44
N SER A 488 43.06 -24.94 4.76
CA SER A 488 42.99 -23.69 5.53
C SER A 488 44.26 -22.85 5.29
N GLY A 489 44.09 -21.60 4.85
CA GLY A 489 45.18 -20.75 4.40
C GLY A 489 45.26 -20.55 2.88
N GLY A 490 44.59 -21.38 2.07
CA GLY A 490 44.52 -21.17 0.62
C GLY A 490 43.60 -22.15 -0.13
N TYR A 491 42.62 -21.59 -0.86
CA TYR A 491 41.70 -22.32 -1.74
C TYR A 491 41.65 -21.71 -3.15
N SER A 492 41.71 -22.57 -4.18
CA SER A 492 41.42 -22.25 -5.58
C SER A 492 40.01 -22.72 -5.95
N PHE A 493 39.36 -22.02 -6.88
CA PHE A 493 37.98 -22.32 -7.28
C PHE A 493 37.84 -22.52 -8.78
N ILE A 494 37.03 -23.50 -9.18
CA ILE A 494 36.55 -23.66 -10.55
C ILE A 494 35.03 -23.72 -10.50
N LEU A 495 34.38 -22.85 -11.26
CA LEU A 495 32.94 -22.68 -11.21
C LEU A 495 32.28 -23.38 -12.40
N ASN A 496 31.00 -23.76 -12.24
CA ASN A 496 30.19 -24.33 -13.32
C ASN A 496 30.84 -25.53 -14.04
N ARG A 497 31.33 -26.51 -13.27
CA ARG A 497 31.98 -27.72 -13.81
C ARG A 497 31.10 -28.96 -13.60
N SER A 498 31.03 -29.82 -14.61
CA SER A 498 30.36 -31.13 -14.55
C SER A 498 31.30 -32.23 -15.05
N GLY A 499 30.90 -33.49 -14.89
CA GLY A 499 31.68 -34.66 -15.27
C GLY A 499 32.77 -35.01 -14.26
N THR A 500 33.74 -35.82 -14.68
CA THR A 500 34.85 -36.26 -13.84
C THR A 500 35.88 -35.14 -13.66
N VAL A 501 36.21 -34.83 -12.42
CA VAL A 501 37.22 -33.84 -12.05
C VAL A 501 38.23 -34.48 -11.10
N THR A 502 39.51 -34.31 -11.41
CA THR A 502 40.63 -34.71 -10.56
C THR A 502 41.08 -33.52 -9.71
N TYR A 503 41.12 -33.67 -8.39
CA TYR A 503 41.50 -32.62 -7.45
C TYR A 503 43.01 -32.62 -7.23
N ASN A 504 43.74 -31.98 -8.15
CA ASN A 504 45.20 -31.89 -8.11
C ASN A 504 45.71 -30.51 -8.53
N ASN A 505 47.01 -30.29 -8.29
CA ASN A 505 47.70 -29.06 -8.67
C ASN A 505 47.65 -28.78 -10.20
N ALA A 506 47.56 -29.81 -11.04
CA ALA A 506 47.47 -29.63 -12.48
C ALA A 506 46.13 -29.01 -12.91
N THR A 507 45.05 -29.32 -12.20
CA THR A 507 43.70 -28.84 -12.53
C THR A 507 43.40 -27.47 -11.90
N PHE A 508 43.85 -27.24 -10.67
CA PHE A 508 43.47 -26.06 -9.86
C PHE A 508 44.63 -25.09 -9.56
N GLY A 509 45.87 -25.42 -9.95
CA GLY A 509 47.07 -24.78 -9.42
C GLY A 509 47.38 -25.24 -7.99
N ASP A 510 48.47 -24.71 -7.40
CA ASP A 510 48.83 -24.97 -6.00
C ASP A 510 48.49 -23.77 -5.10
N PRO A 511 47.27 -23.72 -4.51
CA PRO A 511 46.84 -22.59 -3.68
C PRO A 511 47.58 -22.50 -2.35
N LEU A 512 48.26 -23.57 -1.92
CA LEU A 512 49.02 -23.58 -0.67
C LEU A 512 50.17 -24.60 -0.77
N VAL A 513 51.30 -24.09 -1.24
CA VAL A 513 52.51 -24.88 -1.48
C VAL A 513 52.98 -25.58 -0.20
N GLY A 514 53.32 -26.86 -0.32
CA GLY A 514 53.82 -27.67 0.80
C GLY A 514 52.74 -28.19 1.77
N THR A 515 51.45 -27.95 1.48
CA THR A 515 50.33 -28.45 2.29
C THR A 515 49.46 -29.41 1.48
N VAL A 516 49.04 -30.52 2.10
CA VAL A 516 48.09 -31.49 1.51
C VAL A 516 46.71 -30.84 1.41
N LYS A 517 46.12 -30.91 0.21
CA LYS A 517 44.85 -30.25 -0.10
C LYS A 517 43.69 -31.24 -0.14
N SER A 518 42.47 -30.73 -0.22
CA SER A 518 41.27 -31.55 -0.43
C SER A 518 40.36 -30.90 -1.45
N GLY A 519 39.57 -31.73 -2.12
CA GLY A 519 38.52 -31.32 -3.04
C GLY A 519 37.20 -31.11 -2.33
N TYR A 520 36.55 -29.99 -2.63
CA TYR A 520 35.26 -29.62 -2.12
C TYR A 520 34.33 -29.20 -3.26
N TRP A 521 33.03 -29.34 -3.06
CA TRP A 521 32.03 -28.88 -4.02
C TRP A 521 30.83 -28.26 -3.33
N ARG A 522 30.06 -27.48 -4.08
CA ARG A 522 28.73 -26.99 -3.68
C ARG A 522 27.80 -26.89 -4.89
N PRO A 523 26.47 -26.83 -4.69
CA PRO A 523 25.54 -26.51 -5.76
C PRO A 523 25.93 -25.20 -6.45
N LYS A 524 25.74 -25.14 -7.77
CA LYS A 524 26.08 -23.99 -8.60
C LYS A 524 25.45 -22.70 -8.04
N MET A 525 26.28 -21.68 -7.84
CA MET A 525 25.81 -20.42 -7.30
C MET A 525 24.75 -19.75 -8.20
N PRO A 526 23.75 -19.09 -7.59
CA PRO A 526 22.67 -18.43 -8.31
C PRO A 526 23.04 -17.04 -8.81
N TYR A 527 24.26 -16.57 -8.54
CA TYR A 527 24.70 -15.24 -8.95
C TYR A 527 26.13 -15.24 -9.47
N THR A 528 26.38 -14.47 -10.53
CA THR A 528 27.72 -14.37 -11.14
C THR A 528 27.94 -12.99 -11.74
N ARG A 529 29.19 -12.53 -11.80
CA ARG A 529 29.54 -11.35 -12.61
C ARG A 529 29.57 -11.75 -14.08
N GLN A 530 28.83 -11.03 -14.91
CA GLN A 530 28.82 -11.20 -16.35
C GLN A 530 28.87 -9.84 -17.05
N VAL A 531 29.39 -9.82 -18.28
CA VAL A 531 29.41 -8.63 -19.12
C VAL A 531 28.42 -8.84 -20.26
N LEU A 532 27.48 -7.91 -20.42
CA LEU A 532 26.52 -7.93 -21.52
C LEU A 532 27.22 -7.73 -22.86
N ALA A 533 26.54 -8.11 -23.96
CA ALA A 533 27.06 -7.88 -25.31
C ALA A 533 27.31 -6.40 -25.62
N ASN A 534 26.65 -5.48 -24.92
CA ASN A 534 26.85 -4.03 -25.02
C ASN A 534 28.03 -3.51 -24.15
N GLY A 535 28.78 -4.38 -23.49
CA GLY A 535 29.91 -4.05 -22.61
C GLY A 535 29.52 -3.66 -21.18
N GLN A 536 28.23 -3.60 -20.84
CA GLN A 536 27.79 -3.25 -19.49
C GLN A 536 28.02 -4.41 -18.51
N THR A 537 28.69 -4.11 -17.39
CA THR A 537 28.94 -5.09 -16.33
C THR A 537 27.68 -5.30 -15.49
N CYS A 538 27.29 -6.55 -15.33
CA CYS A 538 26.09 -6.94 -14.62
C CYS A 538 26.36 -8.05 -13.59
N ILE A 539 25.48 -8.13 -12.60
CA ILE A 539 25.35 -9.33 -11.77
C ILE A 539 24.16 -10.13 -12.29
N SER A 540 24.43 -11.35 -12.75
CA SER A 540 23.39 -12.32 -13.08
C SER A 540 22.74 -12.84 -11.81
N VAL A 541 21.42 -12.98 -11.83
CA VAL A 541 20.60 -13.65 -10.83
C VAL A 541 19.86 -14.78 -11.53
N ASN A 542 19.97 -15.98 -10.98
CA ASN A 542 19.42 -17.21 -11.50
C ASN A 542 18.43 -17.82 -10.47
N PRO A 543 17.15 -17.39 -10.49
CA PRO A 543 16.17 -17.84 -9.50
C PRO A 543 15.98 -19.35 -9.45
N GLU A 544 16.06 -20.06 -10.57
CA GLU A 544 15.93 -21.53 -10.58
C GLU A 544 17.00 -22.25 -9.72
N ARG A 545 18.17 -21.62 -9.50
CA ARG A 545 19.26 -22.19 -8.70
C ARG A 545 19.19 -21.89 -7.20
N ILE A 546 18.48 -20.83 -6.79
CA ILE A 546 18.47 -20.35 -5.40
C ILE A 546 18.01 -21.43 -4.41
N PRO A 547 16.91 -22.19 -4.65
CA PRO A 547 16.46 -23.20 -3.70
C PRO A 547 17.53 -24.26 -3.40
N ALA A 548 18.18 -24.80 -4.44
CA ALA A 548 19.23 -25.79 -4.30
C ALA A 548 20.49 -25.21 -3.64
N TYR A 549 20.84 -23.96 -3.97
CA TYR A 549 21.96 -23.27 -3.34
C TYR A 549 21.77 -23.11 -1.83
N LEU A 550 20.62 -22.57 -1.41
CA LEU A 550 20.32 -22.38 0.01
C LEU A 550 20.26 -23.70 0.78
N ALA A 551 19.68 -24.75 0.19
CA ALA A 551 19.69 -26.08 0.78
C ALA A 551 21.12 -26.63 0.95
N GLY A 552 22.03 -26.28 0.03
CA GLY A 552 23.44 -26.70 0.07
C GLY A 552 24.34 -25.90 1.01
N LEU A 553 23.90 -24.77 1.58
CA LEU A 553 24.74 -23.95 2.45
C LEU A 553 25.10 -24.61 3.78
N ASN A 554 24.40 -25.68 4.19
CA ASN A 554 24.60 -26.39 5.47
C ASN A 554 24.62 -25.48 6.71
N ASP A 555 23.98 -24.31 6.62
CA ASP A 555 23.97 -23.26 7.65
C ASP A 555 22.56 -23.04 8.23
N ASN A 556 21.73 -24.09 8.26
CA ASN A 556 20.31 -24.02 8.62
C ASN A 556 19.58 -22.88 7.88
N ALA A 557 19.95 -22.64 6.61
CA ALA A 557 19.29 -21.66 5.76
C ALA A 557 17.80 -21.98 5.69
N ALA A 558 16.96 -20.95 5.85
CA ALA A 558 15.53 -21.14 5.72
C ALA A 558 15.22 -21.62 4.29
N PRO A 559 14.41 -22.69 4.13
CA PRO A 559 14.12 -23.22 2.82
C PRO A 559 13.42 -22.15 1.98
N VAL A 560 13.87 -21.98 0.73
CA VAL A 560 13.13 -21.26 -0.30
C VAL A 560 12.32 -22.28 -1.08
N GLY A 561 11.00 -22.23 -0.93
CA GLY A 561 10.07 -23.18 -1.55
C GLY A 561 9.04 -23.74 -0.57
N PRO A 562 8.27 -24.78 -0.94
CA PRO A 562 7.17 -25.27 -0.12
C PRO A 562 7.65 -25.80 1.23
N PRO A 563 6.96 -25.50 2.34
CA PRO A 563 7.25 -26.11 3.64
C PRO A 563 7.03 -27.64 3.58
N THR A 564 7.85 -28.41 4.29
CA THR A 564 7.65 -29.85 4.45
C THR A 564 6.36 -30.14 5.26
N VAL A 565 5.50 -30.98 4.67
CA VAL A 565 4.40 -31.78 5.22
C VAL A 565 3.84 -31.42 6.62
N SER A 566 3.35 -30.20 6.76
CA SER A 566 2.10 -29.93 7.49
C SER A 566 1.20 -29.06 6.61
N GLY A 567 0.74 -29.64 5.49
CA GLY A 567 -0.16 -29.02 4.52
C GLY A 567 0.34 -27.72 3.88
N PRO A 568 -0.37 -27.18 2.87
CA PRO A 568 0.00 -25.91 2.25
C PRO A 568 -0.14 -24.69 3.19
N PHE A 569 -0.75 -24.89 4.37
CA PHE A 569 -1.16 -23.86 5.33
C PHE A 569 -1.33 -24.38 6.78
N GLY A 570 -0.65 -25.46 7.18
CA GLY A 570 -0.78 -26.00 8.53
C GLY A 570 -0.01 -25.18 9.56
N TYR A 571 -0.74 -24.38 10.34
CA TYR A 571 -0.39 -24.08 11.72
C TYR A 571 -0.94 -25.22 12.58
N THR A 572 -0.10 -26.18 12.98
CA THR A 572 -0.37 -26.91 14.22
C THR A 572 0.06 -26.00 15.36
N GLY A 573 -0.86 -25.75 16.29
CA GLY A 573 -0.60 -24.90 17.44
C GLY A 573 0.73 -25.21 18.13
N GLN A 574 1.35 -24.14 18.63
CA GLN A 574 2.62 -24.06 19.36
C GLN A 574 3.90 -24.20 18.50
N THR A 575 4.52 -23.03 18.34
CA THR A 575 5.86 -22.73 17.80
C THR A 575 5.90 -22.58 16.27
N PRO A 576 5.76 -21.35 15.74
CA PRO A 576 5.96 -21.13 14.31
C PRO A 576 7.45 -21.36 14.00
N THR A 577 7.76 -22.34 13.17
CA THR A 577 9.02 -22.28 12.42
C THR A 577 8.99 -20.95 11.64
N ALA A 578 10.04 -20.13 11.79
CA ALA A 578 10.08 -18.82 11.15
C ALA A 578 10.16 -19.01 9.63
N TYR A 579 9.08 -18.67 8.92
CA TYR A 579 9.02 -18.69 7.47
C TYR A 579 9.23 -17.28 6.93
N TYR A 580 10.08 -17.13 5.93
CA TYR A 580 10.39 -15.86 5.29
C TYR A 580 9.82 -15.81 3.88
N ASN A 581 9.60 -14.61 3.38
CA ASN A 581 9.11 -14.43 2.03
C ASN A 581 10.20 -14.82 1.00
N ASN A 582 9.79 -15.18 -0.21
CA ASN A 582 10.72 -15.57 -1.26
C ASN A 582 11.06 -14.34 -2.11
N SER A 583 11.97 -13.50 -1.61
CA SER A 583 12.33 -12.28 -2.32
C SER A 583 13.79 -11.92 -2.17
N ILE A 584 14.35 -11.27 -3.19
CA ILE A 584 15.75 -10.86 -3.23
C ILE A 584 15.85 -9.37 -3.59
N ALA A 585 16.57 -8.63 -2.76
CA ALA A 585 17.02 -7.27 -3.07
C ALA A 585 18.42 -7.33 -3.68
N VAL A 586 18.62 -6.74 -4.87
CA VAL A 586 19.94 -6.60 -5.49
C VAL A 586 20.32 -5.13 -5.51
N ASN A 587 21.27 -4.75 -4.65
CA ASN A 587 21.62 -3.35 -4.44
C ASN A 587 23.14 -3.13 -4.48
N VAL A 588 23.51 -1.86 -4.49
CA VAL A 588 24.90 -1.43 -4.32
C VAL A 588 25.04 -0.87 -2.92
N ASP A 589 25.99 -1.41 -2.15
CA ASP A 589 26.34 -0.87 -0.85
C ASP A 589 27.34 0.27 -1.04
N TYR A 590 26.81 1.47 -1.17
CA TYR A 590 27.58 2.71 -1.31
C TYR A 590 27.80 3.41 0.04
N VAL A 591 27.48 2.76 1.17
CA VAL A 591 27.51 3.39 2.50
C VAL A 591 28.47 2.74 3.48
N THR A 592 28.72 1.43 3.37
CA THR A 592 29.58 0.73 4.34
C THR A 592 31.05 0.68 3.92
N THR A 593 31.32 0.46 2.63
CA THR A 593 32.69 0.43 2.10
C THR A 593 33.20 1.85 1.85
N THR A 594 34.43 2.14 2.28
CA THR A 594 35.08 3.45 2.11
C THR A 594 36.38 3.33 1.32
N GLY A 595 36.88 4.46 0.80
CA GLY A 595 38.14 4.52 0.05
C GLY A 595 38.00 4.13 -1.43
N ALA A 596 39.13 3.80 -2.07
CA ALA A 596 39.21 3.60 -3.52
C ALA A 596 38.40 2.40 -4.04
N GLN A 597 38.00 1.47 -3.18
CA GLN A 597 37.22 0.28 -3.56
C GLN A 597 35.72 0.43 -3.26
N ALA A 598 35.29 1.61 -2.80
CA ALA A 598 33.90 1.88 -2.49
C ALA A 598 33.04 1.97 -3.77
N PRO A 599 31.96 1.19 -3.89
CA PRO A 599 30.98 1.36 -4.96
C PRO A 599 30.28 2.72 -4.86
N THR A 600 29.92 3.30 -6.01
CA THR A 600 29.16 4.56 -6.06
C THR A 600 27.66 4.31 -6.01
N LYS A 601 26.91 5.27 -5.46
CA LYS A 601 25.44 5.24 -5.50
C LYS A 601 24.94 5.20 -6.95
N PRO A 602 24.08 4.23 -7.32
CA PRO A 602 23.49 4.16 -8.65
C PRO A 602 22.59 5.35 -8.97
N ASN A 603 22.58 5.78 -10.23
CA ASN A 603 21.64 6.79 -10.70
C ASN A 603 20.26 6.19 -10.95
N ILE A 604 19.21 7.00 -10.75
CA ILE A 604 17.83 6.67 -11.09
C ILE A 604 17.26 7.86 -11.87
N PRO A 605 17.08 7.76 -13.21
CA PRO A 605 17.32 6.58 -14.06
C PRO A 605 18.79 6.17 -14.15
N CYS A 606 19.05 4.88 -14.39
CA CYS A 606 20.42 4.36 -14.47
C CYS A 606 21.16 4.92 -15.68
N SER A 607 22.42 5.31 -15.51
CA SER A 607 23.32 5.66 -16.60
C SER A 607 23.79 4.41 -17.35
N THR A 608 24.58 4.59 -18.41
CA THR A 608 25.25 3.48 -19.12
C THR A 608 26.45 2.93 -18.35
N THR A 609 27.00 3.71 -17.41
CA THR A 609 28.14 3.32 -16.57
C THR A 609 27.73 2.65 -15.26
N ASP A 610 26.45 2.71 -14.89
CA ASP A 610 25.93 2.02 -13.71
C ASP A 610 25.87 0.50 -13.95
N TYR A 611 26.02 -0.28 -12.88
CA TYR A 611 25.89 -1.73 -12.96
C TYR A 611 24.47 -2.15 -13.40
N GLY A 612 24.38 -3.27 -14.10
CA GLY A 612 23.11 -3.91 -14.39
C GLY A 612 22.85 -5.14 -13.53
N VAL A 613 21.60 -5.57 -13.49
CA VAL A 613 21.19 -6.90 -13.03
C VAL A 613 20.69 -7.67 -14.22
N MET A 614 21.19 -8.88 -14.42
CA MET A 614 20.70 -9.80 -15.43
C MET A 614 19.84 -10.86 -14.76
N LEU A 615 18.68 -11.17 -15.35
CA LEU A 615 17.82 -12.25 -14.92
C LEU A 615 17.89 -13.35 -15.99
N LYS A 616 18.42 -14.50 -15.62
CA LYS A 616 18.56 -15.71 -16.48
C LYS A 616 18.08 -16.93 -15.71
N GLU A 617 17.76 -18.03 -16.38
CA GLU A 617 17.25 -19.25 -15.71
C GLU A 617 16.09 -18.92 -14.76
N CYS A 618 15.05 -18.31 -15.33
CA CYS A 618 13.88 -17.77 -14.62
C CYS A 618 12.55 -18.20 -15.25
N SER A 619 12.56 -19.25 -16.07
CA SER A 619 11.41 -19.74 -16.81
C SER A 619 10.48 -20.57 -15.91
N ASN A 620 11.07 -21.41 -15.06
CA ASN A 620 10.35 -22.33 -14.19
C ASN A 620 10.48 -21.90 -12.73
N LEU A 621 9.51 -21.11 -12.25
CA LEU A 621 9.46 -20.67 -10.86
C LEU A 621 8.52 -21.50 -9.99
N THR A 622 8.16 -22.72 -10.41
CA THR A 622 7.21 -23.58 -9.69
C THR A 622 7.71 -24.01 -8.30
N ALA A 623 9.03 -23.99 -8.06
CA ALA A 623 9.62 -24.19 -6.75
C ALA A 623 9.20 -23.10 -5.74
N TYR A 624 8.82 -21.92 -6.21
CA TYR A 624 8.39 -20.79 -5.40
C TYR A 624 6.87 -20.81 -5.16
N THR A 625 6.39 -21.74 -4.34
CA THR A 625 4.95 -21.95 -4.09
C THR A 625 4.22 -20.77 -3.45
N ARG A 626 4.95 -19.83 -2.83
CA ARG A 626 4.44 -18.56 -2.28
C ARG A 626 4.87 -17.34 -3.09
N GLY A 627 5.30 -17.57 -4.34
CA GLY A 627 5.75 -16.54 -5.26
C GLY A 627 7.23 -16.19 -5.15
N PHE A 628 7.69 -15.32 -6.05
CA PHE A 628 9.07 -14.82 -6.10
C PHE A 628 9.10 -13.32 -6.39
N SER A 629 9.89 -12.55 -5.64
CA SER A 629 10.05 -11.11 -5.91
C SER A 629 11.52 -10.72 -6.05
N LEU A 630 11.81 -9.87 -7.03
CA LEU A 630 13.11 -9.23 -7.17
C LEU A 630 12.95 -7.72 -7.10
N VAL A 631 13.73 -7.08 -6.23
CA VAL A 631 13.81 -5.63 -6.11
C VAL A 631 15.24 -5.18 -6.36
N THR A 632 15.46 -4.19 -7.21
CA THR A 632 16.80 -3.65 -7.45
C THR A 632 16.77 -2.17 -7.74
N ASN A 633 17.79 -1.43 -7.28
CA ASN A 633 18.02 -0.03 -7.67
C ASN A 633 18.89 0.10 -8.94
N LEU A 634 19.18 -1.00 -9.60
CA LEU A 634 19.92 -1.09 -10.84
C LEU A 634 18.98 -1.35 -12.02
N ARG A 635 19.50 -1.19 -13.24
CA ARG A 635 18.76 -1.54 -14.46
C ARG A 635 18.63 -3.06 -14.54
N LEU A 636 17.40 -3.55 -14.76
CA LEU A 636 17.13 -4.98 -14.90
C LEU A 636 17.07 -5.39 -16.38
N TYR A 637 17.88 -6.37 -16.74
CA TYR A 637 17.89 -7.03 -18.05
C TYR A 637 17.25 -8.41 -17.92
N ILE A 638 16.17 -8.64 -18.64
CA ILE A 638 15.47 -9.93 -18.67
C ILE A 638 16.00 -10.72 -19.86
N GLY A 639 16.80 -11.75 -19.58
CA GLY A 639 17.55 -12.49 -20.59
C GLY A 639 16.81 -13.68 -21.20
N ASP A 640 16.02 -14.38 -20.38
CA ASP A 640 15.25 -15.56 -20.77
C ASP A 640 13.75 -15.33 -20.56
N ASP A 641 12.93 -16.31 -20.97
CA ASP A 641 11.53 -16.37 -20.60
C ASP A 641 11.37 -16.31 -19.07
N PHE A 642 10.44 -15.48 -18.61
CA PHE A 642 10.19 -15.28 -17.18
C PHE A 642 8.84 -15.90 -16.79
N ASN A 643 8.88 -16.87 -15.87
CA ASN A 643 7.70 -17.46 -15.23
C ASN A 643 6.64 -18.00 -16.22
N THR A 644 7.07 -18.86 -17.14
CA THR A 644 6.22 -19.40 -18.22
C THR A 644 5.65 -20.79 -17.92
N VAL A 645 6.12 -21.45 -16.87
CA VAL A 645 5.69 -22.78 -16.45
C VAL A 645 4.55 -22.69 -15.41
N PRO A 646 3.34 -23.20 -15.72
CA PRO A 646 2.24 -23.24 -14.76
C PRO A 646 2.56 -24.10 -13.53
N ALA A 647 2.08 -23.68 -12.37
CA ALA A 647 2.12 -24.44 -11.12
C ALA A 647 0.74 -24.99 -10.76
N THR A 648 0.71 -25.94 -9.81
CA THR A 648 -0.55 -26.38 -9.20
C THR A 648 -1.13 -25.24 -8.33
N PRO A 649 -2.39 -24.83 -8.54
CA PRO A 649 -3.05 -23.85 -7.69
C PRO A 649 -3.10 -24.31 -6.22
N PRO A 650 -3.01 -23.39 -5.24
CA PRO A 650 -3.27 -23.72 -3.84
C PRO A 650 -4.67 -24.31 -3.62
N SER A 651 -4.81 -25.18 -2.63
CA SER A 651 -6.09 -25.81 -2.29
C SER A 651 -7.19 -24.76 -2.04
N GLY A 652 -8.37 -24.99 -2.62
CA GLY A 652 -9.52 -24.09 -2.53
C GLY A 652 -9.51 -22.89 -3.48
N TYR A 653 -8.50 -22.78 -4.36
CA TYR A 653 -8.43 -21.71 -5.35
C TYR A 653 -8.37 -22.29 -6.78
N THR A 654 -9.24 -21.76 -7.63
CA THR A 654 -9.28 -22.05 -9.07
C THR A 654 -9.06 -20.73 -9.82
N PRO A 655 -8.03 -20.61 -10.66
CA PRO A 655 -7.81 -19.40 -11.44
C PRO A 655 -9.01 -19.08 -12.32
N THR A 656 -9.36 -17.80 -12.37
CA THR A 656 -10.48 -17.34 -13.20
C THR A 656 -10.08 -17.43 -14.68
N VAL A 657 -10.94 -18.01 -15.51
CA VAL A 657 -10.80 -17.94 -16.96
C VAL A 657 -11.23 -16.55 -17.42
N THR A 658 -10.31 -15.79 -18.00
CA THR A 658 -10.56 -14.42 -18.45
C THR A 658 -9.99 -14.22 -19.86
N VAL A 659 -10.28 -13.07 -20.49
CA VAL A 659 -9.73 -12.74 -21.82
C VAL A 659 -8.19 -12.70 -21.76
N SER A 660 -7.63 -12.25 -20.64
CA SER A 660 -6.17 -12.18 -20.41
C SER A 660 -5.56 -13.49 -19.91
N ASN A 661 -6.38 -14.46 -19.43
CA ASN A 661 -5.96 -15.80 -19.03
C ASN A 661 -6.97 -16.86 -19.53
N PRO A 662 -7.01 -17.13 -20.84
CA PRO A 662 -8.06 -17.94 -21.45
C PRO A 662 -7.99 -19.42 -21.05
N SER A 663 -6.83 -19.87 -20.57
CA SER A 663 -6.60 -21.26 -20.15
C SER A 663 -6.73 -21.46 -18.63
N GLY A 664 -7.05 -20.40 -17.86
CA GLY A 664 -7.12 -20.48 -16.39
C GLY A 664 -5.82 -20.99 -15.76
N ARG A 665 -4.66 -20.65 -16.34
CA ARG A 665 -3.37 -21.12 -15.84
C ARG A 665 -3.02 -20.39 -14.55
N TYR A 666 -2.54 -21.14 -13.56
CA TYR A 666 -1.92 -20.57 -12.37
C TYR A 666 -0.41 -20.49 -12.58
N MET A 667 0.12 -19.27 -12.57
CA MET A 667 1.56 -19.05 -12.54
C MET A 667 1.96 -18.69 -11.10
N PRO A 668 3.13 -19.15 -10.60
CA PRO A 668 3.68 -18.67 -9.34
C PRO A 668 3.64 -17.14 -9.27
N PRO A 669 3.11 -16.52 -8.20
CA PRO A 669 2.92 -15.07 -8.17
C PRO A 669 4.27 -14.36 -8.08
N CYS A 670 4.62 -13.58 -9.10
CA CYS A 670 5.94 -12.95 -9.16
C CYS A 670 5.88 -11.43 -9.33
N SER A 671 6.88 -10.72 -8.78
CA SER A 671 7.03 -9.29 -9.00
C SER A 671 8.48 -8.88 -9.26
N LEU A 672 8.67 -7.98 -10.23
CA LEU A 672 9.96 -7.41 -10.60
C LEU A 672 9.90 -5.90 -10.44
N PHE A 673 10.69 -5.35 -9.52
CA PHE A 673 10.79 -3.92 -9.24
C PHE A 673 12.19 -3.43 -9.58
N ALA A 674 12.27 -2.56 -10.59
CA ALA A 674 13.50 -1.92 -11.02
C ALA A 674 13.19 -0.51 -11.58
N PRO A 675 14.13 0.46 -11.47
CA PRO A 675 14.03 1.77 -12.11
C PRO A 675 13.79 1.70 -13.61
N GLU A 676 14.43 0.75 -14.29
CA GLU A 676 14.32 0.52 -15.73
C GLU A 676 14.41 -0.97 -16.00
N LYS A 677 13.57 -1.46 -16.92
CA LYS A 677 13.57 -2.84 -17.41
C LYS A 677 13.93 -2.85 -18.89
N ARG A 678 14.81 -3.75 -19.29
CA ARG A 678 15.17 -4.01 -20.69
C ARG A 678 15.05 -5.49 -21.00
N TYR A 679 14.72 -5.79 -22.24
CA TYR A 679 14.54 -7.16 -22.72
C TYR A 679 15.72 -7.57 -23.59
N GLY A 680 16.27 -8.76 -23.32
CA GLY A 680 17.46 -9.30 -23.96
C GLY A 680 18.72 -9.19 -23.10
N VAL A 681 19.62 -10.15 -23.29
CA VAL A 681 20.94 -10.23 -22.65
C VAL A 681 22.01 -10.63 -23.68
N ASP A 682 21.78 -11.74 -24.38
CA ASP A 682 22.72 -12.23 -25.40
C ASP A 682 22.40 -11.61 -26.77
N VAL A 683 21.11 -11.42 -27.07
CA VAL A 683 20.59 -10.79 -28.29
C VAL A 683 19.40 -9.87 -27.97
N ASN A 684 19.15 -8.90 -28.84
CA ASN A 684 17.93 -8.08 -28.76
C ASN A 684 16.72 -8.92 -29.21
N PRO A 685 15.64 -9.00 -28.41
CA PRO A 685 14.46 -9.75 -28.79
C PRO A 685 13.68 -9.03 -29.89
N PHE A 686 13.09 -9.80 -30.81
CA PHE A 686 12.24 -9.27 -31.87
C PHE A 686 10.87 -8.82 -31.34
N ALA A 687 10.31 -9.58 -30.39
CA ALA A 687 8.97 -9.36 -29.83
C ALA A 687 8.96 -9.64 -28.33
N VAL A 688 7.98 -9.04 -27.64
CA VAL A 688 7.79 -9.21 -26.19
C VAL A 688 6.31 -9.46 -25.91
N ASN A 689 6.03 -10.47 -25.09
CA ASN A 689 4.71 -10.78 -24.57
C ASN A 689 4.68 -10.53 -23.05
N LEU A 690 3.80 -9.64 -22.61
CA LEU A 690 3.65 -9.26 -21.22
C LEU A 690 2.32 -9.75 -20.67
N GLY A 691 2.38 -10.49 -19.55
CA GLY A 691 1.21 -10.96 -18.81
C GLY A 691 1.18 -10.42 -17.38
N GLY A 692 -0.01 -10.34 -16.79
CA GLY A 692 -0.18 -10.02 -15.36
C GLY A 692 -0.48 -8.56 -15.09
N GLN A 693 0.39 -7.86 -14.35
CA GLN A 693 0.16 -6.46 -13.94
C GLN A 693 1.34 -5.58 -14.27
N ILE A 694 1.06 -4.30 -14.54
CA ILE A 694 2.09 -3.28 -14.76
C ILE A 694 1.82 -2.10 -13.84
N GLY A 695 2.88 -1.58 -13.22
CA GLY A 695 2.76 -0.37 -12.42
C GLY A 695 3.97 0.53 -12.54
N SER A 696 3.82 1.77 -12.07
CA SER A 696 4.89 2.75 -12.03
C SER A 696 5.01 3.43 -10.67
N LEU A 697 6.25 3.51 -10.22
CA LEU A 697 6.66 4.21 -9.02
C LEU A 697 7.14 5.64 -9.30
N SER A 698 6.96 6.15 -10.53
CA SER A 698 7.28 7.55 -10.84
C SER A 698 6.53 8.50 -9.90
N LYS A 699 7.16 9.64 -9.58
CA LYS A 699 6.59 10.72 -8.78
C LYS A 699 6.24 11.96 -9.59
N VAL A 700 6.31 11.86 -10.92
CA VAL A 700 6.02 13.01 -11.80
C VAL A 700 4.53 13.35 -11.71
N ASP A 701 4.23 14.42 -10.99
CA ASP A 701 2.88 14.85 -10.66
C ASP A 701 2.31 15.87 -11.66
N ARG A 702 3.16 16.55 -12.43
CA ARG A 702 2.81 17.55 -13.46
C ARG A 702 3.87 17.58 -14.56
N VAL A 703 3.44 17.83 -15.80
CA VAL A 703 4.29 18.32 -16.88
C VAL A 703 4.37 19.84 -16.68
N ASN A 704 5.50 20.38 -16.25
CA ASN A 704 5.70 21.84 -16.35
C ASN A 704 5.93 22.17 -17.83
N ALA A 705 5.26 23.21 -18.35
CA ALA A 705 5.35 23.59 -19.76
C ALA A 705 6.76 24.00 -20.22
N SER A 706 7.69 24.26 -19.27
CA SER A 706 9.10 24.56 -19.53
C SER A 706 9.99 23.31 -19.58
N ASP A 707 9.51 22.16 -19.11
CA ASP A 707 10.25 20.89 -19.14
C ASP A 707 9.88 20.15 -20.42
N ALA A 708 10.66 20.34 -21.48
CA ALA A 708 10.49 19.65 -22.76
C ALA A 708 10.53 18.10 -22.63
N ASP A 709 10.94 17.57 -21.47
CA ASP A 709 11.08 16.14 -21.16
C ASP A 709 10.33 15.65 -19.90
N ALA A 710 9.36 16.40 -19.33
CA ALA A 710 8.54 15.89 -18.22
C ALA A 710 7.49 14.87 -18.72
N ALA A 711 7.94 13.70 -19.17
CA ALA A 711 7.12 12.72 -19.86
C ALA A 711 6.10 12.07 -18.92
N ALA A 712 4.83 12.06 -19.34
CA ALA A 712 3.80 11.21 -18.77
C ALA A 712 4.29 9.75 -18.73
N VAL A 713 3.97 9.03 -17.66
CA VAL A 713 4.30 7.60 -17.62
C VAL A 713 3.49 6.87 -18.70
N ARG A 714 4.20 6.18 -19.58
CA ARG A 714 3.66 5.29 -20.60
C ARG A 714 3.96 3.85 -20.19
N PRO A 715 3.02 3.13 -19.56
CA PRO A 715 3.31 1.89 -18.84
C PRO A 715 3.72 0.71 -19.76
N LEU A 716 3.36 0.75 -21.05
CA LEU A 716 3.59 -0.36 -21.98
C LEU A 716 4.84 -0.17 -22.86
N ASP A 717 5.54 0.95 -22.71
CA ASP A 717 6.76 1.21 -23.48
C ASP A 717 7.85 0.21 -23.10
N SER A 718 8.34 -0.53 -24.10
CA SER A 718 9.33 -1.58 -23.94
C SER A 718 10.59 -1.26 -24.73
N LYS A 719 11.76 -1.52 -24.12
CA LYS A 719 13.06 -1.30 -24.73
C LYS A 719 13.88 -2.58 -24.75
N THR A 720 14.64 -2.77 -25.82
CA THR A 720 15.64 -3.85 -25.92
C THR A 720 16.84 -3.56 -25.02
N MET A 721 17.74 -4.53 -24.88
CA MET A 721 19.02 -4.38 -24.17
C MET A 721 19.81 -3.14 -24.63
N SER A 722 19.85 -2.87 -25.94
CA SER A 722 20.52 -1.70 -26.53
C SER A 722 19.84 -0.36 -26.20
N GLY A 723 18.65 -0.37 -25.60
CA GLY A 723 17.86 0.83 -25.30
C GLY A 723 16.98 1.29 -26.45
N THR A 724 16.90 0.52 -27.54
CA THR A 724 16.03 0.79 -28.69
C THR A 724 14.58 0.45 -28.33
N THR A 725 13.64 1.33 -28.69
CA THR A 725 12.20 1.08 -28.49
C THR A 725 11.74 -0.08 -29.36
N ILE A 726 10.97 -1.00 -28.78
CA ILE A 726 10.37 -2.12 -29.51
C ILE A 726 9.13 -1.60 -30.25
N SER A 727 8.95 -2.01 -31.50
CA SER A 727 7.78 -1.62 -32.31
C SER A 727 6.46 -2.05 -31.66
N ALA A 728 5.44 -1.18 -31.70
CA ALA A 728 4.10 -1.46 -31.18
C ALA A 728 3.49 -2.75 -31.72
N ALA A 729 3.79 -3.12 -32.98
CA ALA A 729 3.30 -4.34 -33.62
C ALA A 729 3.89 -5.63 -33.01
N ASN A 730 5.04 -5.52 -32.34
CA ASN A 730 5.79 -6.61 -31.74
C ASN A 730 5.61 -6.71 -30.22
N ILE A 731 4.77 -5.87 -29.63
CA ILE A 731 4.42 -5.90 -28.21
C ILE A 731 3.02 -6.49 -28.08
N THR A 732 2.91 -7.60 -27.35
CA THR A 732 1.62 -8.19 -26.96
C THR A 732 1.45 -8.05 -25.45
N VAL A 733 0.28 -7.58 -24.99
CA VAL A 733 0.03 -7.30 -23.58
C VAL A 733 -1.31 -7.90 -23.16
N ASN A 734 -1.30 -8.72 -22.12
CA ASN A 734 -2.47 -9.33 -21.51
C ASN A 734 -2.46 -9.09 -20.00
N LEU A 735 -3.11 -8.02 -19.55
CA LEU A 735 -3.12 -7.63 -18.14
C LEU A 735 -4.39 -8.09 -17.44
N SER A 736 -4.24 -8.51 -16.20
CA SER A 736 -5.31 -8.99 -15.33
C SER A 736 -5.14 -8.46 -13.91
N GLN A 737 -6.26 -8.09 -13.28
CA GLN A 737 -6.25 -7.74 -11.85
C GLN A 737 -6.08 -8.98 -10.96
N ILE A 738 -5.47 -8.79 -9.79
CA ILE A 738 -5.39 -9.81 -8.73
C ILE A 738 -6.75 -9.86 -8.04
N ARG A 739 -7.32 -11.07 -7.94
CA ARG A 739 -8.64 -11.33 -7.36
C ARG A 739 -8.55 -12.17 -6.10
N HIS A 740 -7.39 -12.75 -5.81
CA HIS A 740 -7.22 -13.69 -4.71
C HIS A 740 -5.85 -13.53 -4.04
N PRO A 741 -5.72 -13.69 -2.71
CA PRO A 741 -4.43 -13.55 -2.02
C PRO A 741 -3.36 -14.55 -2.49
N ALA A 742 -3.75 -15.69 -3.07
CA ALA A 742 -2.82 -16.66 -3.66
C ALA A 742 -2.07 -16.11 -4.89
N GLU A 743 -2.59 -15.06 -5.53
CA GLU A 743 -1.96 -14.41 -6.68
C GLU A 743 -1.04 -13.25 -6.23
N LEU A 744 -0.95 -12.96 -4.93
CA LEU A 744 -0.11 -11.88 -4.42
C LEU A 744 1.37 -12.30 -4.41
N PRO A 745 2.26 -11.51 -5.03
CA PRO A 745 3.68 -11.75 -4.93
C PRO A 745 4.21 -11.37 -3.53
N PRO A 746 5.35 -11.92 -3.11
CA PRO A 746 6.00 -11.62 -1.83
C PRO A 746 6.14 -10.13 -1.51
N ILE A 747 6.56 -9.34 -2.52
CA ILE A 747 6.64 -7.89 -2.46
C ILE A 747 5.56 -7.31 -3.37
N SER A 748 4.73 -6.44 -2.82
CA SER A 748 3.69 -5.71 -3.55
C SER A 748 3.68 -4.24 -3.13
N MET A 749 3.28 -3.36 -4.04
CA MET A 749 3.02 -1.97 -3.68
C MET A 749 1.79 -1.89 -2.78
N MET A 750 1.83 -1.04 -1.77
CA MET A 750 0.73 -0.88 -0.82
C MET A 750 -0.09 0.37 -1.12
N ASN A 751 -1.39 0.30 -0.90
CA ASN A 751 -2.28 1.45 -0.91
C ASN A 751 -3.15 1.44 0.36
N TRP A 752 -3.49 2.61 0.86
CA TRP A 752 -4.46 2.76 1.93
C TRP A 752 -5.76 3.34 1.39
N LEU A 753 -6.87 2.64 1.66
CA LEU A 753 -8.20 3.23 1.59
C LEU A 753 -8.64 3.54 3.02
N VAL A 754 -8.75 4.82 3.33
CA VAL A 754 -9.27 5.31 4.61
C VAL A 754 -10.75 5.57 4.43
N LEU A 755 -11.56 5.06 5.34
CA LEU A 755 -13.01 5.20 5.29
C LEU A 755 -13.58 5.42 6.67
N LEU A 756 -14.51 6.35 6.79
CA LEU A 756 -15.29 6.55 8.01
C LEU A 756 -16.76 6.21 7.74
N GLU A 757 -17.21 5.12 8.35
CA GLU A 757 -18.57 4.62 8.20
C GLU A 757 -19.36 4.86 9.49
N GLU A 758 -20.63 5.23 9.36
CA GLU A 758 -21.55 5.09 10.49
C GLU A 758 -21.90 3.61 10.67
N ARG A 759 -22.00 3.16 11.93
CA ARG A 759 -22.47 1.82 12.26
C ARG A 759 -23.84 1.63 11.61
N ARG A 760 -23.95 0.66 10.72
CA ARG A 760 -25.23 0.30 10.13
C ARG A 760 -26.12 -0.26 11.24
N LYS A 761 -27.30 0.34 11.46
CA LYS A 761 -28.38 -0.37 12.15
C LYS A 761 -28.77 -1.53 11.24
N GLU A 762 -28.31 -2.73 11.58
CA GLU A 762 -28.95 -3.93 11.07
C GLU A 762 -30.38 -3.89 11.66
N PHE A 763 -31.37 -3.67 10.81
CA PHE A 763 -32.75 -4.00 11.17
C PHE A 763 -32.74 -5.51 11.34
N ASN A 764 -32.79 -5.99 12.58
CA ASN A 764 -33.12 -7.39 12.86
C ASN A 764 -34.51 -7.70 12.32
#